data_AF-A0A928H571-F1
#
_entry.id   AF-A0A928H571-F1
#
_cell.length_a   1.000
_cell.length_b   1.000
_cell.length_c   1.000
_cell.angle_alpha   90.00
_cell.angle_beta   90.00
_cell.angle_gamma   90.00
#
_symmetry.space_group_name_H-M   'P 1'
#
loop_
_entity.id
_entity.type
_entity.pdbx_description
1 polymer ?
#
loop_
_entity_poly.entity_id
_entity_poly.type
_entity_poly.pdbx_seq_one_letter_code
_entity_poly.pdbx_strand_id
1 'polypeptide(L)'
;MRKFLFLLVTVGSFMLCGGELTSGKFRLVIRENGTAPREIYYDGSRLIRNLFYSWYVRGDWFSDRSKVQNVKVISQSENQLKIEYSCMDFLVQAEYTVLSDPDALKVEFYLKSFRDVRLGGIDPPGGFYLPLISRDKRFTHYYTVEKDLSLTLKSKDDFPLLLVGFALDNCAAAVATPDGKEGYFILIDRRFYDEDKEPTIEPGGLCYAKEVCRIIKKDEVIKGQFYIVPFKDNAGSAIKQAIGKFCDPDPEKRWDLLSSYRKRVREPLSTFAVVADNDKFTAGCGGTEHVFPQSVLPPKKVDRIALESAKNQPVFAQIVLKAKEDLKDLSFILSFPTLKEARINRIGFAPSDYPGTAFATAGMYPDILQNAEIAELKAADGNVSLLLTLMVPENIAAGIHDGSVKIISGKDTVIGTLDVSLKIYDFALPKRSSFRTAFLAWTFGTYEKNFKAEQYVADQRKLRITTPVEITAPADKEGNLLKPDRLRRDLKAVLAAGDTCFRLADVFMWRRMPIKDKMSKEAEAYIKNYTSQVYAIMKETGALPYVWFLMADETHRPDLNQKHIVWCKWVKEVAPELRIFSTQNHPLFEIADHADILCGPLSSIQKLQAKYGDSKEYWLYENGFPFTLGQSEVIPRSMPLRGRQAKLAGYHQWSSCCWRTGKKDGKFRPGYFHGTAAVYYPPEFGTSGVPVRSMRLINCTQGIIDFDSVDMLERLIAADPGTAVGKEAAEYLQKEMKKLYPDVYTISGTSADWDLFRKGVFERIEKLMKK
;
A
#
# COMPACT_ATOMS: atom_id res chain seq x y z
N MET A 1 -44.20 -29.83 16.05
CA MET A 1 -43.93 -28.39 15.82
C MET A 1 -45.20 -27.62 16.08
N ARG A 2 -45.27 -26.85 17.18
CA ARG A 2 -46.43 -26.00 17.51
C ARG A 2 -46.21 -24.62 16.87
N LYS A 3 -47.12 -24.20 15.98
CA LYS A 3 -47.19 -22.82 15.49
C LYS A 3 -47.78 -21.97 16.61
N PHE A 4 -47.04 -20.98 17.10
CA PHE A 4 -47.55 -19.98 18.03
C PHE A 4 -48.08 -18.78 17.24
N LEU A 5 -49.34 -18.43 17.50
CA LEU A 5 -50.01 -17.22 17.04
C LEU A 5 -49.74 -16.13 18.11
N PHE A 6 -49.15 -15.00 17.74
CA PHE A 6 -48.97 -13.86 18.65
C PHE A 6 -50.08 -12.82 18.47
N LEU A 7 -50.58 -12.35 19.61
CA LEU A 7 -51.66 -11.38 19.82
C LEU A 7 -51.17 -9.95 19.49
N LEU A 8 -51.95 -9.19 18.72
CA LEU A 8 -51.72 -7.77 18.42
C LEU A 8 -52.41 -6.90 19.48
N VAL A 9 -51.71 -5.90 20.04
CA VAL A 9 -52.35 -4.82 20.82
C VAL A 9 -51.94 -3.48 20.21
N THR A 10 -52.93 -2.64 19.87
CA THR A 10 -52.77 -1.31 19.28
C THR A 10 -52.83 -0.21 20.34
N VAL A 11 -51.80 0.63 20.43
CA VAL A 11 -51.88 2.00 20.98
C VAL A 11 -50.89 2.92 20.21
N GLY A 12 -51.39 3.95 19.52
CA GLY A 12 -50.58 5.07 18.98
C GLY A 12 -49.98 4.89 17.57
N SER A 13 -49.82 6.01 16.85
CA SER A 13 -49.60 6.14 15.39
C SER A 13 -48.24 5.68 14.82
N PHE A 14 -47.50 4.77 15.44
CA PHE A 14 -46.32 4.12 14.86
C PHE A 14 -46.28 2.64 15.27
N MET A 15 -46.11 1.74 14.29
CA MET A 15 -46.22 0.29 14.50
C MET A 15 -44.84 -0.39 14.62
N LEU A 16 -44.82 -1.33 15.56
CA LEU A 16 -43.79 -2.28 15.99
C LEU A 16 -43.13 -3.15 14.90
N CYS A 17 -41.86 -3.49 15.14
CA CYS A 17 -41.07 -4.47 14.38
C CYS A 17 -41.46 -5.91 14.76
N GLY A 18 -42.13 -6.64 13.87
CA GLY A 18 -42.39 -8.08 14.02
C GLY A 18 -41.47 -8.93 13.12
N GLY A 19 -40.69 -9.84 13.70
CA GLY A 19 -39.81 -10.77 12.98
C GLY A 19 -40.21 -12.25 13.18
N GLU A 20 -40.15 -13.05 12.11
CA GLU A 20 -40.16 -14.52 12.19
C GLU A 20 -38.73 -15.05 12.22
N LEU A 21 -38.34 -15.74 13.30
CA LEU A 21 -37.03 -16.35 13.46
C LEU A 21 -37.08 -17.84 13.08
N THR A 22 -36.64 -18.15 11.87
CA THR A 22 -36.17 -19.50 11.53
C THR A 22 -34.76 -19.38 10.96
N SER A 23 -33.79 -20.13 11.50
CA SER A 23 -32.43 -20.31 10.94
C SER A 23 -31.43 -19.13 10.95
N GLY A 24 -31.52 -18.17 11.89
CA GLY A 24 -30.50 -17.11 12.03
C GLY A 24 -30.61 -15.95 11.03
N LYS A 25 -31.73 -15.86 10.31
CA LYS A 25 -32.08 -14.71 9.44
C LYS A 25 -32.98 -13.75 10.23
N PHE A 26 -32.71 -12.46 10.13
CA PHE A 26 -33.56 -11.40 10.67
C PHE A 26 -34.49 -10.88 9.57
N ARG A 27 -35.76 -10.63 9.89
CA ARG A 27 -36.75 -10.10 8.95
C ARG A 27 -37.18 -8.74 9.48
N LEU A 28 -36.68 -7.66 8.88
CA LEU A 28 -37.20 -6.32 9.17
C LEU A 28 -38.41 -6.10 8.26
N VAL A 29 -39.61 -6.16 8.83
CA VAL A 29 -40.84 -5.87 8.10
C VAL A 29 -41.27 -4.46 8.46
N ILE A 30 -41.16 -3.53 7.51
CA ILE A 30 -41.67 -2.16 7.68
C ILE A 30 -43.12 -2.17 7.15
N ARG A 31 -44.09 -1.88 8.02
CA ARG A 31 -45.50 -1.72 7.63
C ARG A 31 -45.91 -0.26 7.78
N GLU A 32 -46.23 0.40 6.67
CA GLU A 32 -47.01 1.64 6.73
C GLU A 32 -48.49 1.30 6.79
N ASN A 33 -49.26 2.03 7.60
CA ASN A 33 -50.69 1.84 7.72
C ASN A 33 -51.37 1.85 6.34
N GLY A 34 -52.09 0.77 6.01
CA GLY A 34 -52.82 0.63 4.76
C GLY A 34 -52.00 0.15 3.55
N THR A 35 -50.72 -0.22 3.72
CA THR A 35 -49.90 -0.77 2.63
C THR A 35 -49.43 -2.20 2.89
N ALA A 36 -49.14 -2.93 1.81
CA ALA A 36 -48.54 -4.26 1.92
C ALA A 36 -47.18 -4.18 2.64
N PRO A 37 -46.86 -5.11 3.55
CA PRO A 37 -45.59 -5.13 4.27
C PRO A 37 -44.41 -5.03 3.30
N ARG A 38 -43.51 -4.06 3.54
CA ARG A 38 -42.25 -3.95 2.82
C ARG A 38 -41.20 -4.74 3.57
N GLU A 39 -40.65 -5.76 2.91
CA GLU A 39 -39.69 -6.67 3.51
C GLU A 39 -38.27 -6.22 3.21
N ILE A 40 -37.49 -5.92 4.25
CA ILE A 40 -36.04 -5.77 4.15
C ILE A 40 -35.40 -6.96 4.88
N TYR A 41 -34.77 -7.84 4.11
CA TYR A 41 -34.12 -9.03 4.63
C TYR A 41 -32.73 -8.66 5.16
N TYR A 42 -32.55 -8.71 6.48
CA TYR A 42 -31.24 -8.58 7.10
C TYR A 42 -30.80 -9.93 7.64
N ASP A 43 -29.71 -10.49 7.14
CA ASP A 43 -29.08 -11.61 7.84
C ASP A 43 -28.10 -11.00 8.86
N GLY A 44 -28.55 -10.81 10.11
CA GLY A 44 -27.76 -10.18 11.18
C GLY A 44 -26.44 -10.90 11.42
N SER A 45 -26.42 -12.23 11.22
CA SER A 45 -25.22 -13.05 11.25
C SER A 45 -24.28 -12.74 10.08
N ARG A 46 -24.81 -12.42 8.89
CA ARG A 46 -24.01 -11.94 7.75
C ARG A 46 -23.53 -10.51 7.91
N LEU A 47 -24.34 -9.61 8.46
CA LEU A 47 -23.93 -8.21 8.71
C LEU A 47 -22.70 -8.20 9.62
N ILE A 48 -22.79 -8.89 10.76
CA ILE A 48 -21.66 -8.98 11.67
C ILE A 48 -20.54 -9.79 11.01
N ARG A 49 -20.80 -10.92 10.35
CA ARG A 49 -19.77 -11.64 9.57
C ARG A 49 -19.07 -10.74 8.52
N ASN A 50 -19.78 -9.83 7.86
CA ASN A 50 -19.23 -8.91 6.86
C ASN A 50 -18.43 -7.76 7.51
N LEU A 51 -18.90 -7.24 8.64
CA LEU A 51 -18.12 -6.39 9.56
C LEU A 51 -16.81 -7.09 9.96
N PHE A 52 -16.90 -8.36 10.31
CA PHE A 52 -15.76 -9.21 10.62
C PHE A 52 -14.85 -9.45 9.42
N TYR A 53 -15.39 -9.63 8.22
CA TYR A 53 -14.57 -9.77 7.01
C TYR A 53 -13.75 -8.51 6.72
N SER A 54 -14.28 -7.32 7.01
CA SER A 54 -13.48 -6.09 6.97
C SER A 54 -12.42 -5.99 8.08
N TRP A 55 -12.52 -6.79 9.14
CA TRP A 55 -11.57 -6.81 10.27
C TRP A 55 -10.50 -7.91 10.15
N TYR A 56 -10.77 -8.96 9.38
CA TYR A 56 -10.10 -10.24 9.56
C TYR A 56 -9.21 -10.63 8.36
N VAL A 57 -7.91 -10.80 8.65
CA VAL A 57 -6.79 -10.85 7.70
C VAL A 57 -6.53 -12.25 7.10
N ARG A 58 -7.50 -13.18 7.18
CA ARG A 58 -7.39 -14.40 6.38
C ARG A 58 -7.97 -14.09 5.02
N GLY A 59 -7.10 -13.86 4.03
CA GLY A 59 -7.38 -13.61 2.61
C GLY A 59 -8.09 -14.77 1.92
N ASP A 60 -9.21 -15.19 2.48
CA ASP A 60 -10.07 -16.26 2.03
C ASP A 60 -11.49 -15.69 1.88
N TRP A 61 -11.57 -14.55 1.19
CA TRP A 61 -12.78 -13.81 0.83
C TRP A 61 -13.88 -14.69 0.20
N PHE A 62 -13.50 -15.88 -0.27
CA PHE A 62 -14.33 -16.80 -1.03
C PHE A 62 -14.50 -18.19 -0.39
N SER A 63 -13.87 -18.52 0.74
CA SER A 63 -14.10 -19.87 1.31
C SER A 63 -15.38 -19.94 2.12
N ASP A 64 -16.16 -20.97 1.80
CA ASP A 64 -17.37 -21.37 2.49
C ASP A 64 -17.09 -21.90 3.93
N ARG A 65 -15.84 -21.73 4.44
CA ARG A 65 -15.40 -22.14 5.79
C ARG A 65 -15.84 -21.14 6.87
N SER A 66 -16.29 -19.94 6.51
CA SER A 66 -16.79 -18.91 7.44
C SER A 66 -18.24 -19.13 7.90
N LYS A 67 -18.69 -20.39 8.01
CA LYS A 67 -20.06 -20.65 8.43
C LYS A 67 -20.20 -20.19 9.88
N VAL A 68 -21.20 -19.35 10.12
CA VAL A 68 -21.66 -19.04 11.47
C VAL A 68 -22.06 -20.38 12.08
N GLN A 69 -21.41 -20.74 13.18
CA GLN A 69 -21.66 -21.99 13.89
C GLN A 69 -22.21 -21.68 15.27
N ASN A 70 -22.99 -22.62 15.81
CA ASN A 70 -23.44 -22.60 17.19
C ASN A 70 -24.24 -21.34 17.56
N VAL A 71 -25.17 -20.91 16.70
CA VAL A 71 -26.06 -19.78 17.01
C VAL A 71 -26.97 -20.15 18.17
N LYS A 72 -26.84 -19.42 19.27
CA LYS A 72 -27.63 -19.53 20.49
C LYS A 72 -28.35 -18.21 20.72
N VAL A 73 -29.67 -18.25 20.76
CA VAL A 73 -30.45 -17.09 21.22
C VAL A 73 -30.34 -17.03 22.74
N ILE A 74 -29.80 -15.94 23.27
CA ILE A 74 -29.65 -15.71 24.71
C ILE A 74 -30.95 -15.16 25.28
N SER A 75 -31.51 -14.13 24.64
CA SER A 75 -32.78 -13.52 25.02
C SER A 75 -33.48 -12.92 23.80
N GLN A 76 -34.80 -12.84 23.85
CA GLN A 76 -35.61 -12.21 22.82
C GLN A 76 -36.82 -11.53 23.48
N SER A 77 -37.03 -10.26 23.13
CA SER A 77 -38.23 -9.50 23.45
C SER A 77 -38.74 -8.83 22.16
N GLU A 78 -39.79 -8.02 22.29
CA GLU A 78 -40.39 -7.30 21.17
C GLU A 78 -39.40 -6.34 20.48
N ASN A 79 -38.56 -5.65 21.25
CA ASN A 79 -37.61 -4.66 20.73
C ASN A 79 -36.15 -5.06 20.89
N GLN A 80 -35.86 -6.27 21.38
CA GLN A 80 -34.49 -6.69 21.69
C GLN A 80 -34.24 -8.15 21.28
N LEU A 81 -33.07 -8.42 20.72
CA LEU A 81 -32.60 -9.76 20.43
C LEU A 81 -31.13 -9.87 20.84
N LYS A 82 -30.81 -10.82 21.72
CA LYS A 82 -29.44 -11.14 22.09
C LYS A 82 -29.09 -12.53 21.59
N ILE A 83 -28.02 -12.63 20.82
CA ILE A 83 -27.51 -13.88 20.27
C ILE A 83 -26.03 -14.06 20.61
N GLU A 84 -25.62 -15.31 20.66
CA GLU A 84 -24.24 -15.74 20.72
C GLU A 84 -23.98 -16.71 19.58
N TYR A 85 -22.81 -16.62 18.95
CA TYR A 85 -22.39 -17.58 17.94
C TYR A 85 -20.88 -17.55 17.81
N SER A 86 -20.31 -18.63 17.26
CA SER A 86 -18.89 -18.66 16.89
C SER A 86 -18.73 -18.29 15.42
N CYS A 87 -17.79 -17.40 15.14
CA CYS A 87 -17.39 -17.02 13.79
C CYS A 87 -15.86 -16.97 13.71
N MET A 88 -15.27 -17.83 12.87
CA MET A 88 -13.81 -17.94 12.72
C MET A 88 -13.10 -18.18 14.07
N ASP A 89 -12.32 -17.20 14.53
CA ASP A 89 -11.54 -17.26 15.77
C ASP A 89 -12.22 -16.54 16.94
N PHE A 90 -13.50 -16.19 16.81
CA PHE A 90 -14.21 -15.42 17.84
C PHE A 90 -15.49 -16.10 18.30
N LEU A 91 -15.75 -15.96 19.59
CA LEU A 91 -17.09 -16.00 20.14
C LEU A 91 -17.68 -14.60 20.00
N VAL A 92 -18.79 -14.51 19.29
CA VAL A 92 -19.51 -13.26 19.04
C VAL A 92 -20.78 -13.29 19.87
N GLN A 93 -20.92 -12.32 20.77
CA GLN A 93 -22.21 -12.00 21.36
C GLN A 93 -22.69 -10.71 20.72
N ALA A 94 -23.92 -10.70 20.21
CA ALA A 94 -24.51 -9.53 19.58
C ALA A 94 -25.88 -9.27 20.17
N GLU A 95 -26.17 -8.00 20.41
CA GLU A 95 -27.44 -7.51 20.92
C GLU A 95 -28.01 -6.48 19.97
N TYR A 96 -29.19 -6.76 19.44
CA TYR A 96 -29.91 -5.93 18.51
C TYR A 96 -31.07 -5.28 19.25
N THR A 97 -31.15 -3.96 19.24
CA THR A 97 -32.22 -3.20 19.90
C THR A 97 -32.88 -2.26 18.90
N VAL A 98 -34.19 -2.33 18.77
CA VAL A 98 -34.98 -1.37 17.97
C VAL A 98 -35.21 -0.13 18.81
N LEU A 99 -34.81 1.02 18.27
CA LEU A 99 -35.02 2.35 18.84
C LEU A 99 -36.09 3.07 18.00
N SER A 100 -36.94 3.85 18.66
CA SER A 100 -38.07 4.55 18.03
C SER A 100 -37.87 6.07 17.90
N ASP A 101 -36.70 6.59 18.29
CA ASP A 101 -36.39 8.01 18.18
C ASP A 101 -34.86 8.22 18.09
N PRO A 102 -34.32 8.63 16.93
CA PRO A 102 -34.92 8.30 15.63
C PRO A 102 -35.04 6.78 15.48
N ASP A 103 -35.89 6.36 14.56
CA ASP A 103 -36.01 4.95 14.19
C ASP A 103 -34.63 4.39 13.82
N ALA A 104 -34.14 3.41 14.58
CA ALA A 104 -32.83 2.84 14.35
C ALA A 104 -32.73 1.41 14.91
N LEU A 105 -31.91 0.59 14.29
CA LEU A 105 -31.46 -0.68 14.86
C LEU A 105 -30.10 -0.46 15.52
N LYS A 106 -30.06 -0.36 16.85
CA LYS A 106 -28.81 -0.42 17.61
C LYS A 106 -28.28 -1.84 17.60
N VAL A 107 -26.99 -2.00 17.33
CA VAL A 107 -26.27 -3.26 17.37
C VAL A 107 -25.07 -3.10 18.28
N GLU A 108 -25.13 -3.75 19.44
CA GLU A 108 -23.99 -3.92 20.34
C GLU A 108 -23.36 -5.29 20.10
N PHE A 109 -22.05 -5.39 20.10
CA PHE A 109 -21.37 -6.66 19.94
C PHE A 109 -20.16 -6.79 20.86
N TYR A 110 -19.84 -8.04 21.19
CA TYR A 110 -18.70 -8.46 21.98
C TYR A 110 -18.01 -9.59 21.23
N LEU A 111 -16.71 -9.45 21.03
CA LEU A 111 -15.89 -10.41 20.30
C LEU A 111 -14.84 -10.93 21.25
N LYS A 112 -15.00 -12.16 21.71
CA LYS A 112 -13.99 -12.83 22.52
C LYS A 112 -13.13 -13.71 21.64
N SER A 113 -11.84 -13.42 21.55
CA SER A 113 -10.93 -14.19 20.72
C SER A 113 -10.60 -15.55 21.33
N PHE A 114 -10.63 -16.63 20.56
CA PHE A 114 -10.24 -17.97 21.01
C PHE A 114 -8.72 -18.17 21.05
N ARG A 115 -7.96 -17.27 20.41
CA ARG A 115 -6.49 -17.30 20.30
C ARG A 115 -5.92 -15.92 20.00
N ASP A 116 -4.61 -15.79 19.91
CA ASP A 116 -4.01 -14.56 19.37
C ASP A 116 -4.42 -14.38 17.90
N VAL A 117 -5.11 -13.28 17.61
CA VAL A 117 -5.62 -12.91 16.29
C VAL A 117 -5.03 -11.57 15.89
N ARG A 118 -4.38 -11.53 14.73
CA ARG A 118 -3.88 -10.27 14.18
C ARG A 118 -4.96 -9.57 13.37
N LEU A 119 -5.22 -8.31 13.71
CA LEU A 119 -6.01 -7.37 12.91
C LEU A 119 -5.07 -6.54 12.01
N GLY A 120 -5.53 -6.20 10.81
CA GLY A 120 -4.76 -5.40 9.82
C GLY A 120 -4.16 -6.24 8.67
N GLY A 121 -4.69 -6.05 7.45
CA GLY A 121 -4.38 -6.82 6.25
C GLY A 121 -4.16 -5.95 4.99
N ILE A 122 -3.83 -6.62 3.88
CA ILE A 122 -3.15 -6.07 2.69
C ILE A 122 -4.07 -5.95 1.45
N ASP A 123 -5.36 -6.10 1.64
CA ASP A 123 -6.32 -5.30 0.90
C ASP A 123 -6.65 -4.15 1.85
N PRO A 124 -7.10 -2.96 1.39
CA PRO A 124 -7.33 -1.92 2.37
C PRO A 124 -8.29 -2.53 3.41
N PRO A 125 -8.09 -2.38 4.73
CA PRO A 125 -9.19 -2.52 5.69
C PRO A 125 -10.28 -1.44 5.44
N GLY A 126 -10.30 -0.88 4.23
CA GLY A 126 -11.18 0.12 3.71
C GLY A 126 -12.29 -0.57 2.96
N GLY A 127 -13.49 -0.13 3.29
CA GLY A 127 -14.71 -0.73 2.85
C GLY A 127 -15.09 -1.82 3.84
N PHE A 128 -15.99 -1.47 4.76
CA PHE A 128 -17.13 -2.36 4.91
C PHE A 128 -17.52 -2.82 3.51
N TYR A 129 -17.38 -4.11 3.21
CA TYR A 129 -18.05 -4.69 2.05
C TYR A 129 -19.56 -4.77 2.40
N LEU A 130 -20.16 -3.59 2.51
CA LEU A 130 -21.58 -3.32 2.51
C LEU A 130 -22.34 -3.69 1.23
N PRO A 131 -21.72 -3.98 0.04
CA PRO A 131 -22.48 -4.48 -1.10
C PRO A 131 -23.29 -5.75 -0.78
N LEU A 132 -22.94 -6.46 0.29
CA LEU A 132 -23.64 -7.67 0.72
C LEU A 132 -24.84 -7.45 1.65
N ILE A 133 -25.04 -6.23 2.19
CA ILE A 133 -26.28 -5.94 2.94
C ILE A 133 -27.45 -5.72 1.98
N SER A 134 -27.17 -5.28 0.75
CA SER A 134 -28.18 -5.14 -0.29
C SER A 134 -27.90 -6.08 -1.46
N ARG A 135 -28.32 -7.35 -1.38
CA ARG A 135 -28.65 -8.12 -2.60
C ARG A 135 -29.86 -7.52 -3.35
N ASP A 136 -30.52 -6.57 -2.71
CA ASP A 136 -31.62 -5.85 -3.29
C ASP A 136 -31.11 -4.90 -4.38
N LYS A 137 -31.45 -5.25 -5.63
CA LYS A 137 -31.08 -4.47 -6.82
C LYS A 137 -31.69 -3.07 -6.83
N ARG A 138 -32.59 -2.74 -5.89
CA ARG A 138 -33.16 -1.39 -5.75
C ARG A 138 -32.15 -0.38 -5.22
N PHE A 139 -31.26 -0.78 -4.31
CA PHE A 139 -30.31 0.17 -3.74
C PHE A 139 -28.98 0.15 -4.49
N THR A 140 -28.89 0.96 -5.54
CA THR A 140 -27.74 1.05 -6.45
C THR A 140 -26.94 2.33 -6.30
N HIS A 141 -27.36 3.20 -5.39
CA HIS A 141 -26.79 4.50 -5.15
C HIS A 141 -26.37 4.64 -3.69
N TYR A 142 -25.57 5.65 -3.40
CA TYR A 142 -25.14 5.97 -2.04
C TYR A 142 -25.02 7.48 -1.86
N TYR A 143 -25.16 7.94 -0.63
CA TYR A 143 -24.90 9.34 -0.28
C TYR A 143 -23.47 9.53 0.21
N THR A 144 -22.78 10.55 -0.31
CA THR A 144 -21.62 11.15 0.37
C THR A 144 -22.12 12.27 1.27
N VAL A 145 -21.59 12.34 2.50
CA VAL A 145 -21.91 13.40 3.45
C VAL A 145 -20.81 14.46 3.41
N GLU A 146 -21.16 15.70 3.10
CA GLU A 146 -20.25 16.83 2.99
C GLU A 146 -19.99 17.49 4.36
N LYS A 147 -19.05 18.46 4.41
CA LYS A 147 -18.64 19.13 5.66
C LYS A 147 -19.80 19.81 6.40
N ASP A 148 -20.76 20.36 5.64
CA ASP A 148 -21.96 21.02 6.15
C ASP A 148 -23.12 20.04 6.44
N LEU A 149 -22.84 18.72 6.40
CA LEU A 149 -23.81 17.64 6.50
C LEU A 149 -24.81 17.59 5.34
N SER A 150 -24.54 18.28 4.23
CA SER A 150 -25.29 18.07 2.99
C SER A 150 -24.97 16.69 2.39
N LEU A 151 -25.89 16.16 1.57
CA LEU A 151 -25.78 14.82 1.01
C LEU A 151 -25.72 14.88 -0.51
N THR A 152 -24.72 14.25 -1.11
CA THR A 152 -24.62 14.09 -2.56
C THR A 152 -24.89 12.64 -2.94
N LEU A 153 -25.92 12.39 -3.74
CA LEU A 153 -26.23 11.05 -4.24
C LEU A 153 -25.26 10.67 -5.37
N LYS A 154 -24.69 9.47 -5.31
CA LYS A 154 -23.73 8.91 -6.28
C LYS A 154 -24.18 7.52 -6.71
N SER A 155 -23.87 7.15 -7.95
CA SER A 155 -24.17 5.81 -8.47
C SER A 155 -23.04 4.83 -8.19
N LYS A 156 -23.32 3.52 -8.16
CA LYS A 156 -22.29 2.46 -8.09
C LYS A 156 -21.20 2.59 -9.17
N ASP A 157 -21.51 3.20 -10.32
CA ASP A 157 -20.56 3.34 -11.43
C ASP A 157 -19.58 4.50 -11.21
N ASP A 158 -19.90 5.42 -10.28
CA ASP A 158 -18.98 6.46 -9.83
C ASP A 158 -17.89 5.89 -8.90
N PHE A 159 -18.11 4.71 -8.30
CA PHE A 159 -17.17 4.00 -7.42
C PHE A 159 -17.22 2.48 -7.69
N PRO A 160 -16.53 1.98 -8.73
CA PRO A 160 -16.62 0.57 -9.17
C PRO A 160 -16.03 -0.45 -8.16
N LEU A 161 -15.29 0.04 -7.16
CA LEU A 161 -14.94 -0.69 -5.95
C LEU A 161 -15.56 0.11 -4.81
N LEU A 162 -16.57 -0.45 -4.16
CA LEU A 162 -17.21 0.12 -2.98
C LEU A 162 -16.22 0.08 -1.78
N LEU A 163 -15.14 0.83 -1.90
CA LEU A 163 -14.59 1.55 -0.76
C LEU A 163 -15.64 2.60 -0.48
N VAL A 164 -16.60 2.28 0.39
CA VAL A 164 -17.52 3.31 0.86
C VAL A 164 -16.62 4.42 1.38
N GLY A 165 -16.64 5.57 0.70
CA GLY A 165 -16.02 6.76 1.23
C GLY A 165 -16.69 6.97 2.56
N PHE A 166 -15.98 6.66 3.63
CA PHE A 166 -16.48 6.88 4.96
C PHE A 166 -16.64 8.39 5.09
N ALA A 167 -17.88 8.82 4.94
CA ALA A 167 -18.24 10.20 5.00
C ALA A 167 -18.55 10.46 6.47
N LEU A 168 -17.56 11.07 7.14
CA LEU A 168 -17.63 11.57 8.50
C LEU A 168 -17.58 10.49 9.59
N ASP A 169 -17.12 10.95 10.74
CA ASP A 169 -16.53 10.16 11.80
C ASP A 169 -17.45 9.17 12.53
N ASN A 170 -18.64 8.89 11.98
CA ASN A 170 -19.52 7.80 12.40
C ASN A 170 -20.34 7.17 11.26
N CYS A 171 -20.44 7.72 10.04
CA CYS A 171 -21.33 7.18 8.99
C CYS A 171 -20.59 6.21 8.06
N ALA A 172 -20.76 4.90 8.26
CA ALA A 172 -20.03 3.87 7.52
C ALA A 172 -20.53 3.66 6.08
N ALA A 173 -21.79 3.99 5.78
CA ALA A 173 -22.36 4.10 4.44
C ALA A 173 -23.79 4.64 4.52
N ALA A 174 -24.25 5.31 3.47
CA ALA A 174 -25.67 5.50 3.21
C ALA A 174 -25.98 4.81 1.87
N VAL A 175 -26.76 3.73 1.89
CA VAL A 175 -27.18 3.00 0.69
C VAL A 175 -28.59 3.46 0.35
N ALA A 176 -28.80 3.86 -0.91
CA ALA A 176 -30.00 4.56 -1.34
C ALA A 176 -30.55 4.03 -2.68
N THR A 177 -31.84 4.23 -2.88
CA THR A 177 -32.50 4.08 -4.19
C THR A 177 -31.95 5.10 -5.21
N PRO A 178 -32.15 4.88 -6.52
CA PRO A 178 -31.69 5.81 -7.56
C PRO A 178 -32.20 7.24 -7.44
N ASP A 179 -33.37 7.43 -6.84
CA ASP A 179 -33.95 8.75 -6.56
C ASP A 179 -33.51 9.33 -5.20
N GLY A 180 -32.73 8.57 -4.42
CA GLY A 180 -32.27 8.97 -3.09
C GLY A 180 -33.35 9.01 -2.02
N LYS A 181 -34.60 8.66 -2.33
CA LYS A 181 -35.71 8.85 -1.38
C LYS A 181 -35.73 7.80 -0.27
N GLU A 182 -35.25 6.59 -0.54
CA GLU A 182 -35.31 5.51 0.43
C GLU A 182 -33.93 4.88 0.59
N GLY A 183 -33.62 4.49 1.82
CA GLY A 183 -32.35 3.86 2.12
C GLY A 183 -32.13 3.67 3.61
N TYR A 184 -30.88 3.39 3.94
CA TYR A 184 -30.42 3.32 5.32
C TYR A 184 -28.98 3.78 5.40
N PHE A 185 -28.58 4.25 6.57
CA PHE A 185 -27.18 4.51 6.87
C PHE A 185 -26.73 3.78 8.14
N ILE A 186 -25.44 3.50 8.22
CA ILE A 186 -24.84 2.86 9.38
C ILE A 186 -24.06 3.92 10.16
N LEU A 187 -24.40 4.12 11.45
CA LEU A 187 -23.65 4.97 12.36
C LEU A 187 -22.83 4.15 13.34
N ILE A 188 -21.53 4.37 13.47
CA ILE A 188 -20.70 3.75 14.51
C ILE A 188 -20.75 4.65 15.76
N ASP A 189 -20.89 4.09 16.97
CA ASP A 189 -20.88 4.91 18.20
C ASP A 189 -19.48 4.99 18.80
N ARG A 190 -18.77 6.09 18.54
CA ARG A 190 -17.41 6.25 19.06
C ARG A 190 -17.30 6.26 20.59
N ARG A 191 -18.36 6.61 21.33
CA ARG A 191 -18.36 6.66 22.80
C ARG A 191 -18.18 5.28 23.44
N PHE A 192 -18.36 4.22 22.66
CA PHE A 192 -18.22 2.83 23.10
C PHE A 192 -16.80 2.26 22.96
N TYR A 193 -15.86 3.04 22.41
CA TYR A 193 -14.46 2.63 22.25
C TYR A 193 -13.59 3.49 23.17
N ASP A 194 -12.80 2.84 24.04
CA ASP A 194 -11.81 3.52 24.89
C ASP A 194 -10.64 3.98 24.00
N GLU A 195 -10.53 5.29 23.76
CA GLU A 195 -9.50 5.90 22.90
C GLU A 195 -8.06 5.53 23.31
N ASP A 196 -7.84 5.19 24.59
CA ASP A 196 -6.53 4.89 25.15
C ASP A 196 -6.23 3.37 25.25
N LYS A 197 -7.22 2.48 25.07
CA LYS A 197 -7.06 1.02 25.31
C LYS A 197 -7.66 0.10 24.25
N GLU A 198 -8.68 0.53 23.53
CA GLU A 198 -9.39 -0.27 22.54
C GLU A 198 -9.02 0.15 21.12
N PRO A 199 -9.12 -0.74 20.12
CA PRO A 199 -8.89 -0.32 18.74
C PRO A 199 -9.98 0.70 18.39
N THR A 200 -9.61 1.98 18.26
CA THR A 200 -10.56 3.00 17.85
C THR A 200 -11.03 2.65 16.44
N ILE A 201 -12.34 2.46 16.32
CA ILE A 201 -13.00 2.33 15.02
C ILE A 201 -12.99 3.73 14.40
N GLU A 202 -11.93 4.02 13.66
CA GLU A 202 -11.96 5.15 12.75
C GLU A 202 -12.78 4.77 11.51
N PRO A 203 -13.78 5.57 11.15
CA PRO A 203 -14.48 5.47 9.88
C PRO A 203 -13.60 6.10 8.80
N GLY A 204 -12.37 5.63 8.67
CA GLY A 204 -11.65 5.59 7.40
C GLY A 204 -11.43 4.14 6.96
N GLY A 205 -11.85 3.17 7.77
CA GLY A 205 -11.42 1.78 7.67
C GLY A 205 -10.85 1.34 9.00
N LEU A 206 -11.23 0.13 9.40
CA LEU A 206 -11.02 -0.39 10.73
C LEU A 206 -9.60 -0.91 10.96
N CYS A 207 -8.81 -0.10 11.65
CA CYS A 207 -7.79 -0.39 12.67
C CYS A 207 -6.74 0.72 12.62
N TYR A 208 -7.00 1.84 13.30
CA TYR A 208 -5.93 2.68 13.81
C TYR A 208 -5.84 2.47 15.31
N ALA A 209 -5.03 1.50 15.73
CA ALA A 209 -4.10 1.84 16.79
C ALA A 209 -2.96 2.63 16.11
N LYS A 210 -2.17 3.40 16.86
CA LYS A 210 -0.84 3.86 16.41
C LYS A 210 0.05 2.76 15.78
N GLU A 211 -0.38 1.50 15.92
CA GLU A 211 0.18 0.28 15.37
C GLU A 211 -0.79 -0.27 14.31
N VAL A 212 -0.42 -0.19 13.02
CA VAL A 212 -1.20 -0.68 11.86
C VAL A 212 -1.43 -2.22 11.90
N CYS A 213 -1.01 -2.90 12.97
CA CYS A 213 -1.07 -4.34 13.18
C CYS A 213 -1.23 -4.70 14.67
N ARG A 214 -2.42 -4.53 15.26
CA ARG A 214 -2.69 -5.02 16.63
C ARG A 214 -2.89 -6.54 16.63
N ILE A 215 -2.29 -7.22 17.59
CA ILE A 215 -2.62 -8.61 17.93
C ILE A 215 -3.67 -8.56 19.05
N ILE A 216 -4.91 -8.94 18.75
CA ILE A 216 -5.92 -9.28 19.76
C ILE A 216 -5.44 -10.54 20.46
N LYS A 217 -5.17 -10.47 21.75
CA LYS A 217 -4.74 -11.63 22.52
C LYS A 217 -5.86 -12.64 22.66
N LYS A 218 -5.48 -13.90 22.85
CA LYS A 218 -6.42 -14.93 23.29
C LYS A 218 -7.22 -14.42 24.50
N ASP A 219 -8.53 -14.68 24.49
CA ASP A 219 -9.51 -14.27 25.51
C ASP A 219 -9.76 -12.76 25.64
N GLU A 220 -9.05 -11.92 24.88
CA GLU A 220 -9.35 -10.49 24.79
C GLU A 220 -10.74 -10.27 24.19
N VAL A 221 -11.48 -9.33 24.78
CA VAL A 221 -12.84 -8.98 24.39
C VAL A 221 -12.81 -7.62 23.72
N ILE A 222 -13.18 -7.57 22.45
CA ILE A 222 -13.48 -6.32 21.75
C ILE A 222 -14.96 -6.02 21.91
N LYS A 223 -15.28 -4.79 22.27
CA LYS A 223 -16.66 -4.31 22.29
C LYS A 223 -16.87 -3.36 21.13
N GLY A 224 -18.11 -3.26 20.67
CA GLY A 224 -18.46 -2.19 19.78
C GLY A 224 -19.96 -2.01 19.64
N GLN A 225 -20.31 -0.83 19.15
CA GLN A 225 -21.68 -0.42 18.93
C GLN A 225 -21.80 0.32 17.59
N PHE A 226 -22.87 0.02 16.86
CA PHE A 226 -23.30 0.80 15.71
C PHE A 226 -24.83 0.81 15.60
N TYR A 227 -25.37 1.69 14.77
CA TYR A 227 -26.78 1.89 14.52
C TYR A 227 -27.04 1.75 13.03
N ILE A 228 -28.16 1.13 12.64
CA ILE A 228 -28.66 1.15 11.28
C ILE A 228 -29.91 2.02 11.27
N VAL A 229 -29.84 3.14 10.57
CA VAL A 229 -30.89 4.16 10.58
C VAL A 229 -31.55 4.18 9.20
N PRO A 230 -32.77 3.67 9.06
CA PRO A 230 -33.53 3.83 7.83
C PRO A 230 -33.90 5.30 7.59
N PHE A 231 -34.11 5.66 6.33
CA PHE A 231 -34.71 6.94 5.98
C PHE A 231 -35.70 6.78 4.84
N LYS A 232 -36.68 7.69 4.82
CA LYS A 232 -37.64 7.86 3.74
C LYS A 232 -37.86 9.36 3.49
N ASP A 233 -37.82 9.76 2.24
CA ASP A 233 -37.99 11.11 1.68
C ASP A 233 -37.00 12.20 2.15
N ASN A 234 -36.36 12.07 3.32
CA ASN A 234 -35.44 13.06 3.87
C ASN A 234 -34.24 12.44 4.59
N ALA A 235 -33.28 11.93 3.82
CA ALA A 235 -32.02 11.39 4.34
C ALA A 235 -31.26 12.39 5.21
N GLY A 236 -31.26 13.68 4.83
CA GLY A 236 -30.51 14.73 5.55
C GLY A 236 -31.00 14.94 6.98
N SER A 237 -32.32 14.99 7.18
CA SER A 237 -32.92 15.12 8.52
C SER A 237 -32.67 13.88 9.36
N ALA A 238 -32.87 12.68 8.80
CA ALA A 238 -32.65 11.42 9.50
C ALA A 238 -31.18 11.30 9.98
N ILE A 239 -30.21 11.63 9.11
CA ILE A 239 -28.79 11.63 9.44
C ILE A 239 -28.47 12.65 10.54
N LYS A 240 -28.95 13.88 10.42
CA LYS A 240 -28.70 14.92 11.44
C LYS A 240 -29.26 14.52 12.81
N GLN A 241 -30.49 14.01 12.87
CA GLN A 241 -31.13 13.56 14.11
C GLN A 241 -30.36 12.39 14.73
N ALA A 242 -29.99 11.40 13.91
CA ALA A 242 -29.27 10.23 14.38
C ALA A 242 -27.85 10.55 14.83
N ILE A 243 -27.11 11.40 14.12
CA ILE A 243 -25.78 11.88 14.56
C ILE A 243 -25.91 12.63 15.90
N GLY A 244 -26.87 13.55 16.02
CA GLY A 244 -27.05 14.32 17.25
C GLY A 244 -27.40 13.46 18.47
N LYS A 245 -28.05 12.31 18.27
CA LYS A 245 -28.50 11.43 19.35
C LYS A 245 -27.52 10.30 19.68
N PHE A 246 -26.92 9.72 18.65
CA PHE A 246 -26.16 8.47 18.74
C PHE A 246 -24.64 8.66 18.65
N CYS A 247 -24.16 9.84 18.26
CA CYS A 247 -22.74 10.13 18.12
C CYS A 247 -22.31 11.23 19.11
N ASP A 248 -21.00 11.41 19.28
CA ASP A 248 -20.46 12.50 20.11
C ASP A 248 -20.97 13.88 19.62
N PRO A 249 -21.58 14.71 20.48
CA PRO A 249 -22.21 15.98 20.11
C PRO A 249 -21.22 17.10 19.70
N ASP A 250 -19.90 16.95 19.88
CA ASP A 250 -18.91 17.98 19.53
C ASP A 250 -18.37 17.81 18.09
N PRO A 251 -18.82 18.60 17.11
CA PRO A 251 -18.35 18.51 15.72
C PRO A 251 -16.93 19.02 15.53
N GLU A 252 -16.38 19.82 16.43
CA GLU A 252 -15.03 20.37 16.29
C GLU A 252 -13.98 19.33 16.64
N LYS A 253 -14.17 18.59 17.73
CA LYS A 253 -13.36 17.39 18.02
C LYS A 253 -13.41 16.35 16.89
N ARG A 254 -14.53 16.26 16.15
CA ARG A 254 -14.70 15.38 14.97
C ARG A 254 -13.86 15.78 13.74
N TRP A 255 -13.42 17.04 13.62
CA TRP A 255 -12.59 17.49 12.48
C TRP A 255 -11.09 17.50 12.80
N ASP A 256 -10.72 17.37 14.07
CA ASP A 256 -9.32 17.41 14.51
C ASP A 256 -8.51 16.16 14.12
N LEU A 257 -9.14 15.04 13.78
CA LEU A 257 -8.45 13.85 13.26
C LEU A 257 -8.13 13.93 11.76
N LEU A 258 -9.05 14.44 10.93
CA LEU A 258 -8.72 14.93 9.58
C LEU A 258 -7.78 16.14 9.62
N SER A 259 -7.75 16.84 10.76
CA SER A 259 -6.73 17.83 10.99
C SER A 259 -5.36 17.20 11.04
N SER A 260 -5.13 15.92 11.37
CA SER A 260 -3.78 15.33 11.35
C SER A 260 -3.09 15.43 9.96
N TYR A 261 -3.83 15.23 8.87
CA TYR A 261 -3.33 15.51 7.51
C TYR A 261 -3.13 17.00 7.29
N ARG A 262 -4.11 17.83 7.67
CA ARG A 262 -3.97 19.31 7.60
C ARG A 262 -2.86 19.83 8.52
N LYS A 263 -2.52 19.11 9.57
CA LYS A 263 -1.55 19.38 10.62
C LYS A 263 -0.19 18.97 10.09
N ARG A 264 -0.03 17.82 9.44
CA ARG A 264 1.17 17.54 8.61
C ARG A 264 1.42 18.61 7.56
N VAL A 265 0.36 19.05 6.92
CA VAL A 265 0.40 20.09 5.90
C VAL A 265 0.73 21.48 6.48
N ARG A 266 0.33 21.78 7.73
CA ARG A 266 0.51 23.10 8.36
C ARG A 266 1.64 23.15 9.38
N GLU A 267 2.12 22.01 9.85
CA GLU A 267 3.25 21.89 10.75
C GLU A 267 4.51 22.29 9.98
N PRO A 268 5.47 22.94 10.67
CA PRO A 268 6.78 23.17 10.09
C PRO A 268 7.36 21.84 9.61
N LEU A 269 7.90 21.83 8.39
CA LEU A 269 8.63 20.68 7.86
C LEU A 269 9.87 20.43 8.74
N SER A 270 9.72 19.63 9.78
CA SER A 270 10.70 19.51 10.87
C SER A 270 12.09 19.04 10.42
N THR A 271 12.18 18.41 9.25
CA THR A 271 13.40 17.90 8.64
C THR A 271 14.08 18.90 7.70
N PHE A 272 13.44 20.05 7.45
CA PHE A 272 13.95 21.10 6.56
C PHE A 272 14.74 22.17 7.33
N ALA A 273 15.50 22.96 6.60
CA ALA A 273 16.08 24.21 7.05
C ALA A 273 16.09 25.23 5.91
N VAL A 274 15.91 26.51 6.23
CA VAL A 274 16.05 27.62 5.29
C VAL A 274 17.54 27.77 4.92
N VAL A 275 17.85 27.60 3.64
CA VAL A 275 19.21 27.73 3.10
C VAL A 275 19.44 29.07 2.40
N ALA A 276 18.37 29.72 1.93
CA ALA A 276 18.45 31.09 1.41
C ALA A 276 17.15 31.83 1.66
N ASP A 277 17.26 33.13 1.92
CA ASP A 277 16.11 34.02 2.12
C ASP A 277 16.49 35.42 1.65
N ASN A 278 15.96 35.85 0.51
CA ASN A 278 16.23 37.17 -0.08
C ASN A 278 14.92 37.91 -0.39
N ASP A 279 14.98 39.03 -1.10
CA ASP A 279 13.81 39.82 -1.50
C ASP A 279 12.88 39.09 -2.49
N LYS A 280 13.41 38.15 -3.27
CA LYS A 280 12.70 37.41 -4.33
C LYS A 280 12.06 36.12 -3.86
N PHE A 281 12.71 35.38 -2.97
CA PHE A 281 12.24 34.07 -2.52
C PHE A 281 12.81 33.66 -1.15
N THR A 282 12.20 32.63 -0.57
CA THR A 282 12.76 31.81 0.50
C THR A 282 12.97 30.39 -0.03
N ALA A 283 14.15 29.81 0.20
CA ALA A 283 14.48 28.44 -0.17
C ALA A 283 14.79 27.61 1.08
N GLY A 284 14.11 26.49 1.24
CA GLY A 284 14.42 25.45 2.21
C GLY A 284 15.08 24.24 1.56
N CYS A 285 15.84 23.47 2.34
CA CYS A 285 16.35 22.16 1.95
C CYS A 285 16.09 21.11 3.03
N GLY A 286 15.84 19.87 2.63
CA GLY A 286 15.54 18.77 3.54
C GLY A 286 15.49 17.39 2.87
N GLY A 287 14.91 16.43 3.59
CA GLY A 287 14.69 15.07 3.12
C GLY A 287 13.61 14.96 2.04
N THR A 288 13.32 13.74 1.59
CA THR A 288 12.43 13.44 0.46
C THR A 288 10.97 13.22 0.87
N GLU A 289 10.34 14.29 1.34
CA GLU A 289 8.99 14.29 1.92
C GLU A 289 7.94 14.86 0.96
N HIS A 290 6.66 14.54 1.22
CA HIS A 290 5.56 15.19 0.51
C HIS A 290 5.38 16.63 0.99
N VAL A 291 5.94 17.59 0.25
CA VAL A 291 5.81 19.02 0.55
C VAL A 291 4.69 19.63 -0.29
N PHE A 292 3.65 20.09 0.39
CA PHE A 292 2.50 20.72 -0.24
C PHE A 292 2.72 22.24 -0.41
N PRO A 293 1.99 22.89 -1.33
CA PRO A 293 2.12 24.33 -1.57
C PRO A 293 1.96 25.19 -0.29
N GLN A 294 1.09 24.76 0.61
CA GLN A 294 0.76 25.43 1.86
C GLN A 294 1.66 25.02 3.05
N SER A 295 2.65 24.14 2.84
CA SER A 295 3.56 23.71 3.89
C SER A 295 4.37 24.87 4.47
N VAL A 296 4.68 24.79 5.76
CA VAL A 296 5.44 25.82 6.45
C VAL A 296 6.91 25.41 6.49
N LEU A 297 7.78 26.25 5.93
CA LEU A 297 9.23 26.07 6.11
C LEU A 297 9.60 26.38 7.57
N PRO A 298 10.43 25.55 8.21
CA PRO A 298 10.86 25.79 9.59
C PRO A 298 11.77 27.02 9.68
N PRO A 299 11.86 27.67 10.87
CA PRO A 299 12.70 28.85 11.05
C PRO A 299 14.20 28.55 11.12
N LYS A 300 14.58 27.27 11.21
CA LYS A 300 15.97 26.82 11.29
C LYS A 300 16.72 27.26 10.02
N LYS A 301 17.84 27.97 10.17
CA LYS A 301 18.69 28.39 9.05
C LYS A 301 19.94 27.53 8.95
N VAL A 302 20.41 27.32 7.73
CA VAL A 302 21.69 26.69 7.40
C VAL A 302 22.36 27.47 6.28
N ASP A 303 23.68 27.47 6.22
CA ASP A 303 24.41 28.24 5.20
C ASP A 303 24.52 27.51 3.85
N ARG A 304 24.31 26.19 3.84
CA ARG A 304 24.44 25.33 2.66
C ARG A 304 23.62 24.05 2.77
N ILE A 305 23.35 23.44 1.64
CA ILE A 305 22.78 22.09 1.53
C ILE A 305 23.91 21.08 1.77
N ALA A 306 23.89 20.39 2.90
CA ALA A 306 24.89 19.38 3.26
C ALA A 306 24.39 17.97 2.96
N LEU A 307 25.11 17.23 2.12
CA LEU A 307 24.79 15.87 1.67
C LEU A 307 25.95 14.93 1.98
N GLU A 308 25.63 13.65 2.12
CA GLU A 308 26.63 12.62 2.40
C GLU A 308 26.36 11.35 1.60
N SER A 309 27.41 10.65 1.19
CA SER A 309 27.31 9.48 0.32
C SER A 309 28.48 8.52 0.44
N ALA A 310 28.21 7.22 0.34
CA ALA A 310 29.19 6.25 -0.14
C ALA A 310 29.42 6.42 -1.66
N LYS A 311 30.44 5.77 -2.22
CA LYS A 311 30.62 5.67 -3.66
C LYS A 311 29.58 4.71 -4.26
N ASN A 312 29.29 4.85 -5.55
CA ASN A 312 28.43 3.94 -6.32
C ASN A 312 26.94 3.96 -5.90
N GLN A 313 26.38 5.13 -5.61
CA GLN A 313 24.95 5.28 -5.29
C GLN A 313 24.39 6.64 -5.74
N PRO A 314 23.07 6.74 -5.96
CA PRO A 314 22.42 8.04 -6.07
C PRO A 314 22.27 8.70 -4.69
N VAL A 315 22.33 10.03 -4.67
CA VAL A 315 22.05 10.89 -3.51
C VAL A 315 20.91 11.81 -3.87
N PHE A 316 20.00 12.03 -2.92
CA PHE A 316 18.82 12.84 -3.11
C PHE A 316 18.75 13.95 -2.08
N ALA A 317 18.25 15.11 -2.48
CA ALA A 317 17.90 16.21 -1.58
C ALA A 317 16.69 16.95 -2.14
N GLN A 318 15.81 17.43 -1.27
CA GLN A 318 14.67 18.23 -1.70
C GLN A 318 14.94 19.72 -1.41
N ILE A 319 14.72 20.56 -2.40
CA ILE A 319 14.72 22.01 -2.28
C ILE A 319 13.27 22.48 -2.38
N VAL A 320 12.86 23.37 -1.50
CA VAL A 320 11.52 23.96 -1.48
C VAL A 320 11.67 25.46 -1.69
N LEU A 321 11.13 25.97 -2.79
CA LEU A 321 11.16 27.37 -3.15
C LEU A 321 9.79 28.00 -2.87
N LYS A 322 9.78 29.11 -2.14
CA LYS A 322 8.60 29.94 -1.93
C LYS A 322 8.89 31.34 -2.46
N ALA A 323 8.18 31.74 -3.52
CA ALA A 323 8.35 33.05 -4.12
C ALA A 323 7.73 34.14 -3.24
N LYS A 324 8.37 35.31 -3.18
CA LYS A 324 7.88 36.52 -2.49
C LYS A 324 7.27 37.53 -3.46
N GLU A 325 7.59 37.39 -4.74
CA GLU A 325 7.00 38.08 -5.88
C GLU A 325 6.74 37.08 -7.00
N ASP A 326 6.04 37.49 -8.06
CA ASP A 326 5.82 36.62 -9.21
C ASP A 326 7.12 36.49 -10.03
N LEU A 327 7.54 35.24 -10.26
CA LEU A 327 8.75 34.90 -10.99
C LEU A 327 8.38 34.21 -12.30
N LYS A 328 9.06 34.56 -13.39
CA LYS A 328 8.79 34.03 -14.74
C LYS A 328 10.00 33.29 -15.30
N ASP A 329 9.73 32.31 -16.15
CA ASP A 329 10.71 31.50 -16.87
C ASP A 329 11.82 30.98 -15.94
N LEU A 330 11.41 30.41 -14.80
CA LEU A 330 12.34 29.91 -13.80
C LEU A 330 13.06 28.66 -14.32
N SER A 331 14.39 28.68 -14.22
CA SER A 331 15.25 27.55 -14.51
C SER A 331 16.33 27.39 -13.43
N PHE A 332 16.91 26.19 -13.37
CA PHE A 332 17.83 25.81 -12.32
C PHE A 332 19.07 25.18 -12.93
N ILE A 333 20.24 25.75 -12.65
CA ILE A 333 21.53 25.22 -13.10
C ILE A 333 22.24 24.61 -11.91
N LEU A 334 22.32 23.29 -11.92
CA LEU A 334 23.10 22.51 -10.98
C LEU A 334 24.53 22.35 -11.50
N SER A 335 25.51 22.75 -10.70
CA SER A 335 26.93 22.63 -11.03
C SER A 335 27.66 21.85 -9.95
N PHE A 336 28.34 20.78 -10.35
CA PHE A 336 29.29 20.02 -9.55
C PHE A 336 30.51 19.71 -10.41
N PRO A 337 31.65 20.38 -10.24
CA PRO A 337 32.83 20.16 -11.09
C PRO A 337 33.32 18.70 -11.09
N THR A 338 33.09 17.98 -10.00
CA THR A 338 33.57 16.61 -9.79
C THR A 338 32.54 15.53 -10.14
N LEU A 339 31.28 15.89 -10.46
CA LEU A 339 30.23 14.93 -10.79
C LEU A 339 29.72 15.15 -12.21
N LYS A 340 29.74 14.09 -13.02
CA LYS A 340 29.28 14.13 -14.42
C LYS A 340 27.76 13.99 -14.57
N GLU A 341 27.11 13.30 -13.64
CA GLU A 341 25.67 13.03 -13.68
C GLU A 341 24.99 13.66 -12.46
N ALA A 342 24.48 14.87 -12.66
CA ALA A 342 23.75 15.64 -11.66
C ALA A 342 22.51 16.23 -12.33
N ARG A 343 21.36 16.20 -11.67
CA ARG A 343 20.11 16.71 -12.22
C ARG A 343 19.20 17.29 -11.14
N ILE A 344 18.30 18.17 -11.59
CA ILE A 344 17.22 18.71 -10.79
C ILE A 344 15.89 18.45 -11.50
N ASN A 345 14.90 18.04 -10.74
CA ASN A 345 13.55 17.77 -11.22
C ASN A 345 12.55 18.60 -10.41
N ARG A 346 11.49 19.12 -11.03
CA ARG A 346 10.36 19.66 -10.28
C ARG A 346 9.52 18.49 -9.75
N ILE A 347 9.05 18.60 -8.52
CA ILE A 347 8.05 17.68 -7.97
C ILE A 347 6.66 18.20 -8.35
N GLY A 348 6.08 17.61 -9.37
CA GLY A 348 4.71 17.83 -9.83
C GLY A 348 3.70 17.00 -9.05
N PHE A 349 2.42 17.21 -9.36
CA PHE A 349 1.34 16.66 -8.57
C PHE A 349 0.58 15.53 -9.29
N ALA A 350 0.35 14.43 -8.57
CA ALA A 350 -0.47 13.31 -9.01
C ALA A 350 -1.89 13.41 -8.42
N PRO A 351 -2.94 13.22 -9.24
CA PRO A 351 -4.31 13.24 -8.75
C PRO A 351 -4.66 11.95 -8.01
N SER A 352 -5.45 12.09 -6.96
CA SER A 352 -6.06 11.01 -6.19
C SER A 352 -7.55 11.30 -6.00
N ASP A 353 -8.42 10.46 -6.56
CA ASP A 353 -9.88 10.69 -6.54
C ASP A 353 -10.56 10.37 -5.20
N TYR A 354 -9.90 9.61 -4.32
CA TYR A 354 -10.41 9.17 -3.01
C TYR A 354 -9.23 9.16 -1.99
N PRO A 355 -9.46 8.96 -0.68
CA PRO A 355 -8.39 8.69 0.28
C PRO A 355 -7.87 7.24 0.14
N GLY A 356 -6.56 7.07 -0.15
CA GLY A 356 -5.98 5.73 -0.34
C GLY A 356 -5.52 5.01 0.91
N THR A 357 -5.41 5.77 1.99
CA THR A 357 -5.14 5.30 3.33
C THR A 357 -6.02 6.12 4.26
N ALA A 358 -6.15 5.69 5.52
CA ALA A 358 -6.89 6.46 6.52
C ALA A 358 -6.32 7.88 6.74
N PHE A 359 -5.08 8.14 6.31
CA PHE A 359 -4.34 9.41 6.50
C PHE A 359 -4.29 10.25 5.23
N ALA A 360 -4.59 9.63 4.08
CA ALA A 360 -4.63 10.31 2.81
C ALA A 360 -6.01 10.97 2.65
N THR A 361 -6.06 12.10 1.95
CA THR A 361 -7.30 12.65 1.41
C THR A 361 -7.35 12.47 -0.11
N ALA A 362 -8.53 12.58 -0.72
CA ALA A 362 -8.57 12.91 -2.15
C ALA A 362 -7.83 14.23 -2.40
N GLY A 363 -7.26 14.40 -3.59
CA GLY A 363 -6.56 15.63 -3.97
C GLY A 363 -5.29 15.40 -4.78
N MET A 364 -4.44 16.42 -4.77
CA MET A 364 -3.19 16.48 -5.55
C MET A 364 -2.00 16.22 -4.64
N TYR A 365 -1.21 15.18 -4.95
CA TYR A 365 -0.04 14.77 -4.15
C TYR A 365 1.27 15.10 -4.85
N PRO A 366 2.24 15.75 -4.17
CA PRO A 366 3.55 16.06 -4.76
C PRO A 366 4.37 14.79 -4.91
N ASP A 367 4.34 14.18 -6.10
CA ASP A 367 4.93 12.85 -6.33
C ASP A 367 5.58 12.67 -7.70
N ILE A 368 5.24 13.46 -8.73
CA ILE A 368 5.72 13.26 -10.10
C ILE A 368 7.05 14.00 -10.32
N LEU A 369 8.12 13.35 -10.77
CA LEU A 369 9.40 14.02 -11.05
C LEU A 369 9.50 14.60 -12.47
N GLN A 370 8.99 15.81 -12.65
CA GLN A 370 8.90 16.52 -13.94
C GLN A 370 10.19 17.28 -14.30
N ASN A 371 10.21 17.93 -15.46
CA ASN A 371 11.24 18.92 -15.80
C ASN A 371 11.26 20.04 -14.75
N ALA A 372 12.44 20.51 -14.38
CA ALA A 372 12.64 21.55 -13.38
C ALA A 372 12.21 22.95 -13.86
N GLU A 373 12.11 23.18 -15.16
CA GLU A 373 11.65 24.45 -15.72
C GLU A 373 10.22 24.79 -15.27
N ILE A 374 10.01 26.05 -14.89
CA ILE A 374 8.72 26.58 -14.43
C ILE A 374 8.45 27.87 -15.19
N ALA A 375 7.44 27.86 -16.07
CA ALA A 375 7.09 29.04 -16.87
C ALA A 375 6.69 30.26 -16.01
N GLU A 376 5.94 30.03 -14.93
CA GLU A 376 5.54 31.07 -13.99
C GLU A 376 5.37 30.46 -12.59
N LEU A 377 5.88 31.15 -11.57
CA LEU A 377 5.66 30.86 -10.16
C LEU A 377 5.14 32.12 -9.48
N LYS A 378 3.87 32.13 -9.08
CA LYS A 378 3.27 33.28 -8.41
C LYS A 378 3.59 33.25 -6.92
N ALA A 379 3.71 34.42 -6.30
CA ALA A 379 3.87 34.52 -4.86
C ALA A 379 2.72 33.85 -4.09
N ALA A 380 1.52 33.86 -4.68
CA ALA A 380 0.31 33.26 -4.12
C ALA A 380 0.24 31.72 -4.28
N ASP A 381 1.06 31.11 -5.14
CA ASP A 381 0.99 29.66 -5.41
C ASP A 381 1.57 28.82 -4.26
N GLY A 382 2.30 29.45 -3.33
CA GLY A 382 2.93 28.79 -2.20
C GLY A 382 4.28 28.14 -2.56
N ASN A 383 4.55 26.99 -1.97
CA ASN A 383 5.79 26.24 -2.15
C ASN A 383 5.80 25.47 -3.47
N VAL A 384 6.94 25.53 -4.18
CA VAL A 384 7.32 24.58 -5.23
C VAL A 384 8.48 23.74 -4.73
N SER A 385 8.39 22.43 -4.94
CA SER A 385 9.46 21.51 -4.57
C SER A 385 10.25 21.05 -5.78
N LEU A 386 11.56 20.91 -5.58
CA LEU A 386 12.54 20.42 -6.53
C LEU A 386 13.29 19.25 -5.88
N LEU A 387 13.57 18.21 -6.65
CA LEU A 387 14.43 17.12 -6.23
C LEU A 387 15.80 17.24 -6.91
N LEU A 388 16.83 17.42 -6.12
CA LEU A 388 18.23 17.26 -6.51
C LEU A 388 18.57 15.76 -6.53
N THR A 389 19.15 15.29 -7.63
CA THR A 389 19.70 13.92 -7.75
C THR A 389 21.16 13.99 -8.19
N LEU A 390 22.07 13.43 -7.39
CA LEU A 390 23.50 13.31 -7.71
C LEU A 390 23.84 11.83 -7.88
N MET A 391 24.42 11.44 -9.02
CA MET A 391 24.90 10.07 -9.22
C MET A 391 26.38 10.00 -8.83
N VAL A 392 26.69 9.37 -7.71
CA VAL A 392 28.07 9.26 -7.19
C VAL A 392 28.74 8.02 -7.81
N PRO A 393 29.73 8.17 -8.70
CA PRO A 393 30.35 7.01 -9.35
C PRO A 393 31.28 6.27 -8.37
N GLU A 394 31.64 5.03 -8.71
CA GLU A 394 32.51 4.18 -7.87
C GLU A 394 33.93 4.74 -7.73
N ASN A 395 34.44 5.41 -8.76
CA ASN A 395 35.84 5.85 -8.87
C ASN A 395 36.07 7.31 -8.44
N ILE A 396 35.07 7.98 -7.87
CA ILE A 396 35.26 9.33 -7.34
C ILE A 396 36.16 9.30 -6.09
N ALA A 397 36.98 10.34 -5.92
CA ALA A 397 37.76 10.52 -4.71
C ALA A 397 36.84 10.66 -3.49
N ALA A 398 37.29 10.17 -2.34
CA ALA A 398 36.65 10.47 -1.07
C ALA A 398 36.99 11.91 -0.64
N GLY A 399 36.13 12.52 0.17
CA GLY A 399 36.31 13.90 0.65
C GLY A 399 35.09 14.77 0.44
N ILE A 400 35.29 16.09 0.53
CA ILE A 400 34.23 17.08 0.35
C ILE A 400 34.25 17.58 -1.10
N HIS A 401 33.09 17.55 -1.74
CA HIS A 401 32.87 18.03 -3.10
C HIS A 401 31.85 19.16 -3.07
N ASP A 402 32.29 20.36 -3.43
CA ASP A 402 31.42 21.53 -3.47
C ASP A 402 30.73 21.67 -4.84
N GLY A 403 29.50 22.16 -4.78
CA GLY A 403 28.64 22.45 -5.91
C GLY A 403 27.68 23.57 -5.59
N SER A 404 26.83 23.91 -6.55
CA SER A 404 25.86 25.00 -6.40
C SER A 404 24.62 24.77 -7.25
N VAL A 405 23.48 25.29 -6.80
CA VAL A 405 22.26 25.44 -7.60
C VAL A 405 22.04 26.93 -7.86
N LYS A 406 22.19 27.36 -9.11
CA LYS A 406 21.80 28.72 -9.52
C LYS A 406 20.32 28.74 -9.87
N ILE A 407 19.60 29.73 -9.36
CA ILE A 407 18.19 29.98 -9.64
C ILE A 407 18.12 31.15 -10.61
N ILE A 408 17.58 30.91 -11.80
CA ILE A 408 17.50 31.89 -12.88
C ILE A 408 16.03 32.22 -13.12
N SER A 409 15.72 33.51 -13.32
CA SER A 409 14.41 33.98 -13.75
C SER A 409 14.53 34.85 -15.01
N GLY A 410 13.59 34.70 -15.93
CA GLY A 410 13.63 35.36 -17.22
C GLY A 410 14.73 34.78 -18.12
N LYS A 411 15.30 35.61 -19.00
CA LYS A 411 16.24 35.12 -20.02
C LYS A 411 17.54 34.55 -19.44
N ASP A 412 18.16 35.23 -18.46
CA ASP A 412 19.44 34.78 -17.87
C ASP A 412 19.74 35.40 -16.47
N THR A 413 18.74 35.97 -15.78
CA THR A 413 18.99 36.68 -14.52
C THR A 413 19.10 35.70 -13.35
N VAL A 414 20.30 35.55 -12.79
CA VAL A 414 20.53 34.79 -11.55
C VAL A 414 19.94 35.58 -10.38
N ILE A 415 18.86 35.07 -9.79
CA ILE A 415 18.18 35.68 -8.62
C ILE A 415 18.63 35.07 -7.30
N GLY A 416 19.42 34.00 -7.34
CA GLY A 416 20.02 33.40 -6.15
C GLY A 416 20.91 32.20 -6.47
N THR A 417 21.78 31.84 -5.52
CA THR A 417 22.62 30.65 -5.59
C THR A 417 22.53 29.91 -4.25
N LEU A 418 22.31 28.61 -4.31
CA LEU A 418 22.29 27.72 -3.15
C LEU A 418 23.57 26.88 -3.16
N ASP A 419 24.41 27.03 -2.13
CA ASP A 419 25.62 26.22 -2.02
C ASP A 419 25.27 24.78 -1.62
N VAL A 420 25.92 23.82 -2.24
CA VAL A 420 25.74 22.38 -1.98
C VAL A 420 27.10 21.77 -1.67
N SER A 421 27.18 20.99 -0.59
CA SER A 421 28.40 20.27 -0.21
C SER A 421 28.09 18.79 -0.08
N LEU A 422 28.85 17.94 -0.77
CA LEU A 422 28.71 16.50 -0.75
C LEU A 422 29.94 15.85 -0.13
N LYS A 423 29.79 15.25 1.05
CA LYS A 423 30.82 14.39 1.65
C LYS A 423 30.74 12.99 1.05
N ILE A 424 31.84 12.52 0.47
CA ILE A 424 31.98 11.17 -0.06
C ILE A 424 32.87 10.35 0.88
N TYR A 425 32.32 9.26 1.43
CA TYR A 425 33.05 8.31 2.26
C TYR A 425 33.97 7.42 1.41
N ASP A 426 35.08 6.95 1.99
CA ASP A 426 36.07 6.14 1.29
C ASP A 426 35.73 4.64 1.19
N PHE A 427 34.50 4.35 0.78
CA PHE A 427 34.05 3.00 0.45
C PHE A 427 32.96 3.06 -0.63
N ALA A 428 32.78 1.96 -1.36
CA ALA A 428 31.74 1.81 -2.36
C ALA A 428 30.69 0.81 -1.89
N LEU A 429 29.41 1.15 -2.05
CA LEU A 429 28.34 0.17 -1.94
C LEU A 429 28.43 -0.82 -3.13
N PRO A 430 27.95 -2.06 -2.99
CA PRO A 430 27.99 -3.04 -4.08
C PRO A 430 27.24 -2.50 -5.31
N LYS A 431 27.63 -2.84 -6.54
CA LYS A 431 26.91 -2.38 -7.76
C LYS A 431 25.45 -2.82 -7.80
N ARG A 432 25.13 -3.90 -7.12
CA ARG A 432 23.80 -4.48 -7.03
C ARG A 432 23.46 -4.70 -5.57
N SER A 433 22.22 -4.39 -5.21
CA SER A 433 21.75 -4.67 -3.86
C SER A 433 21.63 -6.17 -3.64
N SER A 434 21.95 -6.61 -2.42
CA SER A 434 21.61 -7.97 -1.98
C SER A 434 20.10 -8.10 -1.66
N PHE A 435 19.39 -6.97 -1.47
CA PHE A 435 17.93 -6.95 -1.42
C PHE A 435 17.35 -7.05 -2.82
N ARG A 436 16.66 -8.16 -3.10
CA ARG A 436 16.04 -8.39 -4.40
C ARG A 436 14.72 -7.65 -4.48
N THR A 437 14.48 -7.02 -5.61
CA THR A 437 13.20 -6.38 -5.89
C THR A 437 12.67 -6.89 -7.22
N ALA A 438 11.35 -6.92 -7.36
CA ALA A 438 10.70 -7.19 -8.64
C ALA A 438 9.60 -6.16 -8.87
N PHE A 439 9.98 -5.00 -9.41
CA PHE A 439 9.08 -3.95 -9.89
C PHE A 439 8.63 -4.25 -11.32
N LEU A 440 7.52 -4.97 -11.47
CA LEU A 440 6.99 -5.35 -12.77
C LEU A 440 6.48 -4.12 -13.54
N ALA A 441 6.48 -4.20 -14.87
CA ALA A 441 5.97 -3.15 -15.74
C ALA A 441 4.69 -3.63 -16.45
N TRP A 442 3.54 -3.43 -15.82
CA TRP A 442 2.26 -3.69 -16.50
C TRP A 442 1.68 -2.38 -16.97
N THR A 443 1.74 -2.13 -18.27
CA THR A 443 1.13 -0.98 -18.93
C THR A 443 -0.16 -1.39 -19.60
N PHE A 444 -1.17 -0.50 -19.60
CA PHE A 444 -2.45 -0.76 -20.27
C PHE A 444 -2.91 0.47 -21.06
N GLY A 445 -3.68 0.24 -22.11
CA GLY A 445 -4.43 1.27 -22.80
C GLY A 445 -3.55 2.28 -23.56
N THR A 446 -3.94 3.55 -23.53
CA THR A 446 -3.37 4.58 -24.41
C THR A 446 -1.90 4.91 -24.15
N TYR A 447 -1.39 4.58 -22.96
CA TYR A 447 -0.02 4.90 -22.54
C TYR A 447 1.01 3.83 -22.92
N GLU A 448 0.56 2.60 -23.23
CA GLU A 448 1.43 1.48 -23.58
C GLU A 448 2.26 1.75 -24.85
N LYS A 449 1.68 2.43 -25.84
CA LYS A 449 2.34 2.73 -27.13
C LYS A 449 3.67 3.48 -27.01
N ASN A 450 3.82 4.29 -25.95
CA ASN A 450 4.99 5.12 -25.72
C ASN A 450 5.95 4.50 -24.68
N PHE A 451 5.57 3.40 -24.05
CA PHE A 451 6.41 2.75 -23.05
C PHE A 451 7.60 2.05 -23.71
N LYS A 452 8.81 2.34 -23.22
CA LYS A 452 10.05 1.70 -23.64
C LYS A 452 10.63 0.89 -22.48
N ALA A 453 10.45 -0.43 -22.53
CA ALA A 453 10.87 -1.32 -21.46
C ALA A 453 12.37 -1.21 -21.19
N GLU A 454 13.22 -1.05 -22.21
CA GLU A 454 14.67 -0.95 -22.07
C GLU A 454 15.08 0.30 -21.26
N GLN A 455 14.40 1.42 -21.48
CA GLN A 455 14.66 2.67 -20.75
C GLN A 455 14.20 2.56 -19.30
N TYR A 456 13.04 1.94 -19.05
CA TYR A 456 12.55 1.62 -17.71
C TYR A 456 13.56 0.74 -16.95
N VAL A 457 14.04 -0.34 -17.60
CA VAL A 457 15.03 -1.24 -17.00
C VAL A 457 16.33 -0.48 -16.69
N ALA A 458 16.85 0.30 -17.63
CA ALA A 458 18.05 1.09 -17.40
C ALA A 458 17.88 2.08 -16.24
N ASP A 459 16.70 2.70 -16.11
CA ASP A 459 16.39 3.62 -15.02
C ASP A 459 16.38 2.93 -13.65
N GLN A 460 15.76 1.75 -13.56
CA GLN A 460 15.78 0.94 -12.33
C GLN A 460 17.20 0.56 -11.89
N ARG A 461 18.07 0.19 -12.83
CA ARG A 461 19.47 -0.11 -12.52
C ARG A 461 20.18 1.11 -11.92
N LYS A 462 19.93 2.32 -12.43
CA LYS A 462 20.46 3.58 -11.85
C LYS A 462 19.95 3.81 -10.42
N LEU A 463 18.74 3.36 -10.12
CA LEU A 463 18.14 3.42 -8.79
C LEU A 463 18.53 2.23 -7.89
N ARG A 464 19.46 1.37 -8.32
CA ARG A 464 19.85 0.15 -7.59
C ARG A 464 18.67 -0.81 -7.33
N ILE A 465 17.55 -0.62 -8.02
CA ILE A 465 16.40 -1.51 -7.99
C ILE A 465 16.77 -2.71 -8.84
N THR A 466 16.65 -3.90 -8.27
CA THR A 466 16.81 -5.12 -9.06
C THR A 466 15.63 -5.21 -10.02
N THR A 467 15.95 -5.20 -11.31
CA THR A 467 14.94 -5.11 -12.37
C THR A 467 14.39 -6.49 -12.70
N PRO A 468 13.07 -6.71 -12.66
CA PRO A 468 12.51 -7.93 -13.20
C PRO A 468 12.46 -7.81 -14.72
N VAL A 469 13.61 -7.94 -15.39
CA VAL A 469 13.61 -8.07 -16.85
C VAL A 469 12.71 -9.25 -17.20
N GLU A 470 11.68 -8.97 -17.99
CA GLU A 470 10.72 -9.97 -18.41
C GLU A 470 11.22 -10.61 -19.69
N ILE A 471 11.72 -11.84 -19.55
CA ILE A 471 12.18 -12.62 -20.69
C ILE A 471 11.01 -13.52 -21.13
N THR A 472 10.73 -13.53 -22.42
CA THR A 472 9.68 -14.37 -23.00
C THR A 472 10.31 -15.54 -23.76
N ALA A 473 9.74 -16.72 -23.55
CA ALA A 473 10.16 -17.94 -24.23
C ALA A 473 8.90 -18.61 -24.81
N PRO A 474 8.43 -18.18 -25.99
CA PRO A 474 7.22 -18.73 -26.60
C PRO A 474 7.48 -20.16 -27.09
N ALA A 475 6.43 -21.00 -27.06
CA ALA A 475 6.48 -22.39 -27.50
C ALA A 475 5.26 -22.74 -28.38
N ASP A 476 5.40 -23.82 -29.17
CA ASP A 476 4.28 -24.43 -29.93
C ASP A 476 3.31 -25.18 -29.00
N LYS A 477 2.46 -26.07 -29.52
CA LYS A 477 1.49 -26.83 -28.70
C LYS A 477 2.10 -28.09 -28.06
N GLU A 478 3.26 -28.54 -28.55
CA GLU A 478 4.06 -29.66 -28.04
C GLU A 478 5.05 -29.20 -26.96
N GLY A 479 5.24 -27.89 -26.79
CA GLY A 479 6.16 -27.32 -25.80
C GLY A 479 7.55 -27.04 -26.36
N ASN A 480 7.76 -27.11 -27.67
CA ASN A 480 9.04 -26.75 -28.27
C ASN A 480 9.21 -25.24 -28.33
N LEU A 481 10.37 -24.75 -27.91
CA LEU A 481 10.67 -23.34 -27.96
C LEU A 481 10.71 -22.85 -29.41
N LEU A 482 9.93 -21.82 -29.73
CA LEU A 482 9.89 -21.24 -31.07
C LEU A 482 11.13 -20.39 -31.40
N LYS A 483 11.82 -19.86 -30.36
CA LYS A 483 12.96 -18.94 -30.50
C LYS A 483 14.06 -19.21 -29.45
N PRO A 484 14.67 -20.40 -29.42
CA PRO A 484 15.65 -20.76 -28.39
C PRO A 484 16.91 -19.88 -28.42
N ASP A 485 17.40 -19.48 -29.61
CA ASP A 485 18.59 -18.61 -29.73
C ASP A 485 18.35 -17.19 -29.22
N ARG A 486 17.12 -16.69 -29.39
CA ARG A 486 16.72 -15.42 -28.77
C ARG A 486 16.77 -15.53 -27.25
N LEU A 487 16.25 -16.62 -26.67
CA LEU A 487 16.31 -16.84 -25.23
C LEU A 487 17.77 -16.85 -24.73
N ARG A 488 18.67 -17.58 -25.40
CA ARG A 488 20.11 -17.59 -25.06
C ARG A 488 20.70 -16.18 -25.07
N ARG A 489 20.45 -15.43 -26.14
CA ARG A 489 20.97 -14.06 -26.31
C ARG A 489 20.43 -13.12 -25.22
N ASP A 490 19.12 -13.16 -24.97
CA ASP A 490 18.47 -12.28 -24.01
C ASP A 490 18.94 -12.61 -22.57
N LEU A 491 19.14 -13.89 -22.22
CA LEU A 491 19.76 -14.31 -20.95
C LEU A 491 21.21 -13.83 -20.80
N LYS A 492 22.04 -14.00 -21.84
CA LYS A 492 23.43 -13.49 -21.82
C LYS A 492 23.47 -11.97 -21.68
N ALA A 493 22.54 -11.26 -22.31
CA ALA A 493 22.47 -9.80 -22.25
C ALA A 493 22.14 -9.29 -20.84
N VAL A 494 21.16 -9.90 -20.14
CA VAL A 494 20.83 -9.50 -18.76
C VAL A 494 21.94 -9.83 -17.76
N LEU A 495 22.61 -10.97 -17.94
CA LEU A 495 23.77 -11.35 -17.14
C LEU A 495 24.95 -10.40 -17.38
N ALA A 496 25.22 -10.04 -18.64
CA ALA A 496 26.27 -9.06 -19.00
C ALA A 496 25.96 -7.66 -18.47
N ALA A 497 24.67 -7.29 -18.36
CA ALA A 497 24.25 -6.08 -17.67
C ALA A 497 24.38 -6.17 -16.14
N GLY A 498 24.71 -7.34 -15.60
CA GLY A 498 24.89 -7.60 -14.18
C GLY A 498 23.59 -7.73 -13.40
N ASP A 499 22.48 -8.10 -14.05
CA ASP A 499 21.21 -8.33 -13.33
C ASP A 499 21.26 -9.68 -12.59
N THR A 500 20.79 -9.67 -11.34
CA THR A 500 20.87 -10.82 -10.41
C THR A 500 19.51 -11.37 -9.99
N CYS A 501 18.42 -10.83 -10.55
CA CYS A 501 17.08 -11.36 -10.44
C CYS A 501 16.26 -10.92 -11.65
N PHE A 502 15.71 -11.87 -12.38
CA PHE A 502 14.83 -11.63 -13.54
C PHE A 502 13.89 -12.82 -13.72
N ARG A 503 12.81 -12.64 -14.50
CA ARG A 503 11.75 -13.63 -14.60
C ARG A 503 11.53 -14.10 -16.02
N LEU A 504 11.18 -15.37 -16.16
CA LEU A 504 10.45 -15.79 -17.35
C LEU A 504 8.97 -15.46 -17.17
N ALA A 505 8.50 -14.54 -17.99
CA ALA A 505 7.11 -14.09 -17.97
C ALA A 505 6.21 -15.02 -18.80
N ASP A 506 4.91 -15.00 -18.49
CA ASP A 506 3.86 -15.74 -19.20
C ASP A 506 4.02 -17.27 -19.22
N VAL A 507 4.93 -17.82 -18.41
CA VAL A 507 5.18 -19.25 -18.29
C VAL A 507 3.96 -19.92 -17.68
N PHE A 508 3.27 -20.75 -18.48
CA PHE A 508 2.04 -21.45 -18.11
C PHE A 508 0.91 -20.56 -17.61
N MET A 509 0.87 -19.28 -18.02
CA MET A 509 -0.30 -18.46 -17.78
C MET A 509 -1.54 -19.20 -18.28
N TRP A 510 -2.48 -19.47 -17.38
CA TRP A 510 -3.66 -20.31 -17.59
C TRP A 510 -4.42 -19.99 -18.88
N ARG A 511 -4.43 -18.69 -19.25
CA ARG A 511 -5.08 -18.15 -20.45
C ARG A 511 -4.28 -18.33 -21.75
N ARG A 512 -2.97 -18.61 -21.66
CA ARG A 512 -2.03 -18.66 -22.78
C ARG A 512 -1.48 -20.05 -23.07
N MET A 513 -1.54 -21.00 -22.13
CA MET A 513 -1.19 -22.39 -22.43
C MET A 513 -2.14 -22.93 -23.52
N PRO A 514 -1.65 -23.52 -24.63
CA PRO A 514 -2.50 -23.95 -25.75
C PRO A 514 -3.38 -25.17 -25.41
N ILE A 515 -3.05 -25.91 -24.35
CA ILE A 515 -3.78 -27.11 -23.94
C ILE A 515 -5.08 -26.74 -23.24
N LYS A 516 -6.22 -27.34 -23.63
CA LYS A 516 -7.54 -27.02 -23.03
C LYS A 516 -7.64 -27.50 -21.58
N ASP A 517 -7.42 -28.80 -21.36
CA ASP A 517 -7.37 -29.38 -20.02
C ASP A 517 -5.96 -29.24 -19.45
N LYS A 518 -5.81 -28.34 -18.49
CA LYS A 518 -4.52 -27.96 -17.93
C LYS A 518 -3.94 -29.00 -16.95
N MET A 519 -4.64 -30.11 -16.73
CA MET A 519 -4.24 -31.21 -15.85
C MET A 519 -4.12 -32.55 -16.59
N SER A 520 -4.27 -32.54 -17.91
CA SER A 520 -4.19 -33.74 -18.74
C SER A 520 -2.75 -34.23 -18.90
N LYS A 521 -2.60 -35.44 -19.45
CA LYS A 521 -1.30 -35.97 -19.89
C LYS A 521 -0.65 -35.14 -21.00
N GLU A 522 -1.47 -34.48 -21.82
CA GLU A 522 -0.99 -33.53 -22.83
C GLU A 522 -0.37 -32.29 -22.17
N ALA A 523 -1.03 -31.73 -21.14
CA ALA A 523 -0.48 -30.62 -20.36
C ALA A 523 0.81 -31.01 -19.62
N GLU A 524 0.86 -32.21 -19.04
CA GLU A 524 2.06 -32.75 -18.41
C GLU A 524 3.23 -32.83 -19.41
N ALA A 525 3.00 -33.44 -20.58
CA ALA A 525 4.02 -33.57 -21.63
C ALA A 525 4.49 -32.20 -22.13
N TYR A 526 3.57 -31.27 -22.35
CA TYR A 526 3.86 -29.89 -22.74
C TYR A 526 4.78 -29.20 -21.72
N ILE A 527 4.39 -29.20 -20.44
CA ILE A 527 5.12 -28.54 -19.35
C ILE A 527 6.53 -29.14 -19.21
N LYS A 528 6.64 -30.47 -19.24
CA LYS A 528 7.93 -31.17 -19.12
C LYS A 528 8.86 -30.87 -20.29
N ASN A 529 8.35 -30.90 -21.53
CA ASN A 529 9.15 -30.62 -22.72
C ASN A 529 9.65 -29.17 -22.72
N TYR A 530 8.74 -28.21 -22.51
CA TYR A 530 9.06 -26.80 -22.40
C TYR A 530 10.13 -26.53 -21.34
N THR A 531 9.90 -27.04 -20.13
CA THR A 531 10.78 -26.81 -18.99
C THR A 531 12.17 -27.38 -19.23
N SER A 532 12.28 -28.58 -19.82
CA SER A 532 13.57 -29.22 -20.12
C SER A 532 14.42 -28.37 -21.07
N GLN A 533 13.82 -27.79 -22.12
CA GLN A 533 14.53 -26.93 -23.08
C GLN A 533 14.99 -25.61 -22.44
N VAL A 534 14.09 -24.97 -21.68
CA VAL A 534 14.43 -23.73 -20.98
C VAL A 534 15.53 -23.96 -19.94
N TYR A 535 15.43 -25.06 -19.18
CA TYR A 535 16.40 -25.42 -18.16
C TYR A 535 17.79 -25.68 -18.74
N ALA A 536 17.87 -26.40 -19.87
CA ALA A 536 19.12 -26.62 -20.58
C ALA A 536 19.78 -25.30 -21.01
N ILE A 537 19.01 -24.38 -21.59
CA ILE A 537 19.49 -23.05 -22.00
C ILE A 537 19.92 -22.21 -20.78
N MET A 538 19.21 -22.27 -19.66
CA MET A 538 19.60 -21.56 -18.43
C MET A 538 20.90 -22.10 -17.84
N LYS A 539 21.12 -23.42 -17.86
CA LYS A 539 22.39 -24.03 -17.47
C LYS A 539 23.53 -23.61 -18.40
N GLU A 540 23.32 -23.70 -19.71
CA GLU A 540 24.28 -23.28 -20.74
C GLU A 540 24.73 -21.83 -20.56
N THR A 541 23.81 -20.94 -20.20
CA THR A 541 24.07 -19.50 -20.06
C THR A 541 24.52 -19.08 -18.66
N GLY A 542 24.46 -19.97 -17.66
CA GLY A 542 24.74 -19.64 -16.25
C GLY A 542 23.64 -18.82 -15.57
N ALA A 543 22.45 -18.72 -16.16
CA ALA A 543 21.35 -17.88 -15.67
C ALA A 543 20.55 -18.51 -14.52
N LEU A 544 20.70 -19.83 -14.29
CA LEU A 544 19.88 -20.61 -13.36
C LEU A 544 19.74 -20.03 -11.93
N PRO A 545 20.79 -19.45 -11.29
CA PRO A 545 20.66 -18.89 -9.95
C PRO A 545 19.81 -17.61 -9.87
N TYR A 546 19.64 -16.93 -11.01
CA TYR A 546 19.09 -15.58 -11.10
C TYR A 546 17.70 -15.53 -11.74
N VAL A 547 17.33 -16.55 -12.51
CA VAL A 547 15.99 -16.66 -13.08
C VAL A 547 15.04 -17.34 -12.11
N TRP A 548 13.81 -16.85 -12.07
CA TRP A 548 12.70 -17.57 -11.46
C TRP A 548 11.50 -17.70 -12.40
N PHE A 549 10.75 -18.78 -12.20
CA PHE A 549 9.49 -19.10 -12.87
C PHE A 549 8.32 -18.64 -12.02
N LEU A 550 7.56 -17.65 -12.48
CA LEU A 550 6.23 -17.40 -11.94
C LEU A 550 5.23 -18.27 -12.70
N MET A 551 4.84 -19.38 -12.10
CA MET A 551 3.94 -20.36 -12.70
C MET A 551 2.49 -19.86 -12.74
N ALA A 552 2.06 -19.23 -11.64
CA ALA A 552 0.72 -18.72 -11.47
C ALA A 552 0.72 -17.55 -10.49
N ASP A 553 -0.19 -16.60 -10.73
CA ASP A 553 -0.33 -15.39 -9.94
C ASP A 553 -1.51 -15.51 -8.95
N GLU A 554 -1.24 -15.21 -7.68
CA GLU A 554 -2.17 -15.11 -6.56
C GLU A 554 -3.24 -16.20 -6.51
N THR A 555 -2.80 -17.46 -6.51
CA THR A 555 -3.70 -18.60 -6.53
C THR A 555 -4.41 -18.72 -5.18
N HIS A 556 -5.71 -18.39 -5.16
CA HIS A 556 -6.55 -18.43 -3.95
C HIS A 556 -7.74 -19.40 -4.09
N ARG A 557 -8.03 -19.88 -5.31
CA ARG A 557 -9.13 -20.82 -5.55
C ARG A 557 -8.64 -22.25 -5.40
N PRO A 558 -9.35 -23.14 -4.68
CA PRO A 558 -8.91 -24.52 -4.48
C PRO A 558 -8.56 -25.27 -5.77
N ASP A 559 -9.38 -25.11 -6.83
CA ASP A 559 -9.14 -25.76 -8.12
C ASP A 559 -7.87 -25.25 -8.82
N LEU A 560 -7.58 -23.95 -8.66
CA LEU A 560 -6.38 -23.33 -9.19
C LEU A 560 -5.14 -23.71 -8.39
N ASN A 561 -5.26 -23.81 -7.06
CA ASN A 561 -4.17 -24.25 -6.19
C ASN A 561 -3.74 -25.68 -6.54
N GLN A 562 -4.70 -26.59 -6.75
CA GLN A 562 -4.38 -27.97 -7.15
C GLN A 562 -3.62 -28.03 -8.48
N LYS A 563 -4.01 -27.19 -9.45
CA LYS A 563 -3.29 -27.07 -10.74
C LYS A 563 -1.86 -26.58 -10.52
N HIS A 564 -1.72 -25.50 -9.76
CA HIS A 564 -0.42 -24.90 -9.45
C HIS A 564 0.52 -25.92 -8.77
N ILE A 565 0.03 -26.66 -7.77
CA ILE A 565 0.80 -27.72 -7.11
C ILE A 565 1.31 -28.76 -8.11
N VAL A 566 0.43 -29.25 -8.97
CA VAL A 566 0.79 -30.29 -9.95
C VAL A 566 1.76 -29.77 -11.00
N TRP A 567 1.61 -28.53 -11.47
CA TRP A 567 2.56 -27.93 -12.41
C TRP A 567 3.94 -27.75 -11.76
N CYS A 568 4.01 -27.29 -10.51
CA CYS A 568 5.28 -27.20 -9.78
C CYS A 568 5.96 -28.57 -9.65
N LYS A 569 5.20 -29.64 -9.38
CA LYS A 569 5.73 -31.01 -9.37
C LYS A 569 6.32 -31.40 -10.73
N TRP A 570 5.57 -31.22 -11.81
CA TRP A 570 6.05 -31.56 -13.15
C TRP A 570 7.30 -30.78 -13.57
N VAL A 571 7.38 -29.50 -13.20
CA VAL A 571 8.60 -28.69 -13.40
C VAL A 571 9.77 -29.25 -12.61
N LYS A 572 9.58 -29.53 -11.31
CA LYS A 572 10.63 -30.04 -10.43
C LYS A 572 11.10 -31.46 -10.79
N GLU A 573 10.25 -32.27 -11.41
CA GLU A 573 10.63 -33.60 -11.92
C GLU A 573 11.69 -33.53 -13.03
N VAL A 574 11.63 -32.52 -13.90
CA VAL A 574 12.58 -32.39 -15.03
C VAL A 574 13.68 -31.35 -14.79
N ALA A 575 13.44 -30.39 -13.90
CA ALA A 575 14.35 -29.29 -13.60
C ALA A 575 14.36 -28.99 -12.08
N PRO A 576 14.94 -29.87 -11.25
CA PRO A 576 14.89 -29.73 -9.78
C PRO A 576 15.56 -28.46 -9.25
N GLU A 577 16.62 -28.00 -9.92
CA GLU A 577 17.37 -26.78 -9.56
C GLU A 577 16.70 -25.49 -10.05
N LEU A 578 15.70 -25.59 -10.94
CA LEU A 578 15.01 -24.42 -11.46
C LEU A 578 14.14 -23.79 -10.37
N ARG A 579 14.31 -22.48 -10.18
CA ARG A 579 13.67 -21.75 -9.08
C ARG A 579 12.24 -21.38 -9.44
N ILE A 580 11.29 -21.84 -8.65
CA ILE A 580 9.87 -21.51 -8.76
C ILE A 580 9.53 -20.42 -7.77
N PHE A 581 8.91 -19.35 -8.27
CA PHE A 581 8.39 -18.23 -7.51
C PHE A 581 6.87 -18.32 -7.41
N SER A 582 6.34 -18.18 -6.19
CA SER A 582 4.90 -18.22 -5.94
C SER A 582 4.46 -17.02 -5.12
N THR A 583 3.51 -16.25 -5.65
CA THR A 583 2.72 -15.29 -4.86
C THR A 583 1.65 -16.04 -4.07
N GLN A 584 1.56 -15.79 -2.76
CA GLN A 584 0.68 -16.49 -1.82
C GLN A 584 0.04 -15.50 -0.83
N ASN A 585 -1.23 -15.15 -1.06
CA ASN A 585 -2.00 -14.26 -0.17
C ASN A 585 -2.29 -14.89 1.21
N HIS A 586 -2.15 -16.21 1.32
CA HIS A 586 -2.23 -16.98 2.56
C HIS A 586 -1.24 -18.15 2.49
N PRO A 587 -0.79 -18.72 3.62
CA PRO A 587 0.25 -19.75 3.59
C PRO A 587 -0.28 -21.03 2.93
N LEU A 588 0.18 -21.30 1.70
CA LEU A 588 -0.17 -22.48 0.93
C LEU A 588 0.98 -23.49 0.99
N PHE A 589 0.99 -24.26 2.08
CA PHE A 589 2.07 -25.21 2.37
C PHE A 589 2.33 -26.22 1.24
N GLU A 590 1.28 -26.75 0.59
CA GLU A 590 1.44 -27.72 -0.50
C GLU A 590 2.10 -27.11 -1.74
N ILE A 591 1.89 -25.83 -2.02
CA ILE A 591 2.63 -25.11 -3.07
C ILE A 591 4.06 -24.86 -2.60
N ALA A 592 4.23 -24.46 -1.34
CA ALA A 592 5.54 -24.18 -0.75
C ALA A 592 6.46 -25.41 -0.68
N ASP A 593 5.90 -26.63 -0.65
CA ASP A 593 6.66 -27.88 -0.76
C ASP A 593 7.39 -27.99 -2.12
N HIS A 594 6.89 -27.32 -3.17
CA HIS A 594 7.45 -27.37 -4.52
C HIS A 594 7.99 -26.04 -5.06
N ALA A 595 7.72 -24.91 -4.38
CA ALA A 595 8.27 -23.60 -4.71
C ALA A 595 9.54 -23.29 -3.91
N ASP A 596 10.42 -22.45 -4.47
CA ASP A 596 11.70 -22.08 -3.85
C ASP A 596 11.67 -20.65 -3.31
N ILE A 597 10.94 -19.76 -3.99
CA ILE A 597 10.73 -18.38 -3.58
C ILE A 597 9.25 -18.20 -3.20
N LEU A 598 9.02 -17.92 -1.92
CA LEU A 598 7.70 -17.76 -1.33
C LEU A 598 7.46 -16.27 -1.10
N CYS A 599 6.46 -15.72 -1.79
CA CYS A 599 6.21 -14.30 -1.80
C CYS A 599 4.80 -13.99 -1.29
N GLY A 600 4.64 -13.12 -0.30
CA GLY A 600 3.32 -12.84 0.27
C GLY A 600 3.33 -11.84 1.41
N PRO A 601 2.16 -11.63 2.05
CA PRO A 601 2.04 -10.96 3.33
C PRO A 601 3.09 -11.39 4.34
N LEU A 602 3.63 -10.47 5.12
CA LEU A 602 4.53 -10.82 6.23
C LEU A 602 3.89 -11.85 7.19
N SER A 603 2.58 -11.76 7.43
CA SER A 603 1.83 -12.74 8.25
C SER A 603 1.79 -14.16 7.66
N SER A 604 1.78 -14.26 6.33
CA SER A 604 1.82 -15.52 5.59
C SER A 604 3.24 -16.09 5.61
N ILE A 605 4.21 -15.23 5.29
CA ILE A 605 5.63 -15.58 5.24
C ILE A 605 6.14 -16.08 6.59
N GLN A 606 5.78 -15.47 7.71
CA GLN A 606 6.21 -15.95 9.03
C GLN A 606 5.74 -17.38 9.34
N LYS A 607 4.55 -17.77 8.87
CA LYS A 607 4.05 -19.14 9.02
C LYS A 607 4.82 -20.12 8.13
N LEU A 608 5.21 -19.69 6.94
CA LEU A 608 6.03 -20.47 6.03
C LEU A 608 7.47 -20.60 6.58
N GLN A 609 8.04 -19.53 7.13
CA GLN A 609 9.33 -19.55 7.83
C GLN A 609 9.31 -20.51 9.03
N ALA A 610 8.23 -20.49 9.83
CA ALA A 610 8.09 -21.41 10.96
C ALA A 610 8.09 -22.90 10.54
N LYS A 611 7.59 -23.24 9.34
CA LYS A 611 7.61 -24.61 8.83
C LYS A 611 8.93 -24.97 8.14
N TYR A 612 9.47 -24.08 7.31
CA TYR A 612 10.55 -24.42 6.37
C TYR A 612 11.92 -23.84 6.76
N GLY A 613 12.01 -22.99 7.79
CA GLY A 613 13.27 -22.36 8.19
C GLY A 613 13.94 -21.63 7.05
N ASP A 614 15.25 -21.82 6.87
CA ASP A 614 16.03 -21.17 5.80
C ASP A 614 16.09 -21.99 4.49
N SER A 615 15.29 -23.07 4.37
CA SER A 615 15.28 -23.90 3.15
C SER A 615 14.59 -23.24 1.94
N LYS A 616 14.01 -22.05 2.14
CA LYS A 616 13.28 -21.29 1.13
C LYS A 616 13.78 -19.85 1.13
N GLU A 617 13.60 -19.17 0.00
CA GLU A 617 13.77 -17.72 -0.08
C GLU A 617 12.41 -17.04 0.15
N TYR A 618 12.36 -16.02 0.99
CA TYR A 618 11.12 -15.34 1.38
C TYR A 618 11.08 -13.91 0.92
N TRP A 619 9.97 -13.52 0.30
CA TRP A 619 9.78 -12.19 -0.25
C TRP A 619 8.50 -11.56 0.30
N LEU A 620 8.55 -10.25 0.50
CA LEU A 620 7.40 -9.47 0.90
C LEU A 620 6.58 -9.10 -0.34
N TYR A 621 5.26 -9.28 -0.23
CA TYR A 621 4.30 -8.76 -1.19
C TYR A 621 3.15 -8.13 -0.43
N GLU A 622 2.99 -6.82 -0.64
CA GLU A 622 1.96 -6.02 0.02
C GLU A 622 1.08 -5.29 -1.00
N ASN A 623 0.73 -5.90 -2.14
CA ASN A 623 -0.19 -5.34 -3.16
C ASN A 623 0.10 -3.89 -3.62
N GLY A 624 1.32 -3.37 -3.37
CA GLY A 624 1.69 -1.99 -3.62
C GLY A 624 1.27 -0.99 -2.54
N PHE A 625 0.68 -1.40 -1.42
CA PHE A 625 0.28 -0.52 -0.31
C PHE A 625 1.38 0.36 0.28
N PRO A 626 2.64 -0.10 0.40
CA PRO A 626 3.73 0.78 0.81
C PRO A 626 3.94 1.97 -0.14
N PHE A 627 3.40 1.87 -1.35
CA PHE A 627 3.48 2.86 -2.41
C PHE A 627 2.14 3.55 -2.66
N THR A 628 1.19 3.56 -1.73
CA THR A 628 -0.03 4.37 -1.91
C THR A 628 0.29 5.88 -1.89
N LEU A 629 -0.38 6.68 -2.73
CA LEU A 629 -0.31 8.14 -2.67
C LEU A 629 -0.82 8.64 -1.32
N GLY A 630 -0.09 9.60 -0.74
CA GLY A 630 -0.35 10.11 0.60
C GLY A 630 0.21 9.26 1.74
N GLN A 631 0.82 8.11 1.43
CA GLN A 631 1.62 7.39 2.40
C GLN A 631 2.83 8.23 2.83
N SER A 632 3.24 8.12 4.10
CA SER A 632 4.50 8.73 4.54
C SER A 632 5.65 8.14 3.73
N GLU A 633 6.56 9.01 3.29
CA GLU A 633 7.82 8.70 2.62
C GLU A 633 8.68 7.68 3.36
N VAL A 634 8.57 7.61 4.70
CA VAL A 634 9.29 6.65 5.53
C VAL A 634 8.84 5.22 5.22
N ILE A 635 7.58 5.00 4.84
CA ILE A 635 7.05 3.66 4.60
C ILE A 635 7.75 2.97 3.42
N PRO A 636 7.76 3.51 2.18
CA PRO A 636 8.50 2.88 1.09
C PRO A 636 10.01 2.82 1.36
N ARG A 637 10.59 3.79 2.09
CA ARG A 637 12.01 3.74 2.51
C ARG A 637 12.30 2.61 3.49
N SER A 638 11.40 2.34 4.42
CA SER A 638 11.55 1.30 5.44
C SER A 638 11.37 -0.12 4.88
N MET A 639 10.83 -0.29 3.68
CA MET A 639 10.49 -1.63 3.19
C MET A 639 11.68 -2.60 3.13
N PRO A 640 12.85 -2.23 2.61
CA PRO A 640 14.01 -3.12 2.58
C PRO A 640 14.52 -3.53 3.96
N LEU A 641 14.69 -2.58 4.89
CA LEU A 641 15.16 -2.88 6.26
C LEU A 641 14.12 -3.65 7.08
N ARG A 642 12.82 -3.41 6.86
CA ARG A 642 11.74 -4.25 7.42
C ARG A 642 11.87 -5.68 6.92
N GLY A 643 12.16 -5.84 5.62
CA GLY A 643 12.51 -7.12 5.02
C GLY A 643 13.68 -7.79 5.73
N ARG A 644 14.77 -7.04 5.98
CA ARG A 644 15.94 -7.54 6.74
C ARG A 644 15.55 -8.09 8.11
N GLN A 645 14.83 -7.30 8.90
CA GLN A 645 14.41 -7.69 10.26
C GLN A 645 13.50 -8.92 10.25
N ALA A 646 12.69 -9.08 9.20
CA ALA A 646 11.85 -10.23 8.97
C ALA A 646 12.54 -11.40 8.23
N LYS A 647 13.86 -11.35 8.01
CA LYS A 647 14.65 -12.35 7.26
C LYS A 647 14.10 -12.61 5.84
N LEU A 648 13.74 -11.53 5.15
CA LEU A 648 13.26 -11.55 3.78
C LEU A 648 14.40 -11.17 2.84
N ALA A 649 14.49 -11.89 1.73
CA ALA A 649 15.50 -11.65 0.69
C ALA A 649 15.03 -10.65 -0.37
N GLY A 650 13.73 -10.33 -0.43
CA GLY A 650 13.25 -9.39 -1.41
C GLY A 650 11.82 -8.89 -1.26
N TYR A 651 11.42 -8.06 -2.23
CA TYR A 651 10.10 -7.45 -2.34
C TYR A 651 9.55 -7.57 -3.77
N HIS A 652 8.28 -7.95 -3.89
CA HIS A 652 7.57 -8.00 -5.16
C HIS A 652 6.60 -6.82 -5.29
N GLN A 653 6.63 -6.14 -6.43
CA GLN A 653 5.70 -5.08 -6.80
C GLN A 653 5.04 -5.46 -8.12
N TRP A 654 3.76 -5.85 -8.03
CA TRP A 654 3.00 -6.43 -9.14
C TRP A 654 2.86 -5.50 -10.35
N SER A 655 2.88 -4.18 -10.14
CA SER A 655 3.08 -3.23 -11.23
C SER A 655 3.65 -1.91 -10.74
N SER A 656 4.45 -1.29 -11.60
CA SER A 656 5.06 0.02 -11.41
C SER A 656 4.56 1.04 -12.42
N CYS A 657 3.86 0.59 -13.47
CA CYS A 657 3.47 1.39 -14.63
C CYS A 657 2.00 1.16 -15.04
N CYS A 658 1.15 0.70 -14.13
CA CYS A 658 -0.27 0.45 -14.41
C CYS A 658 -1.01 1.78 -14.52
N TRP A 659 -0.86 2.46 -15.65
CA TRP A 659 -1.49 3.74 -15.93
C TRP A 659 -2.94 3.57 -16.40
N ARG A 660 -3.81 4.48 -16.01
CA ARG A 660 -5.22 4.46 -16.41
C ARG A 660 -5.68 5.80 -16.93
N THR A 661 -6.64 5.75 -17.83
CA THR A 661 -7.37 6.91 -18.32
C THR A 661 -8.79 6.83 -17.79
N GLY A 662 -9.29 7.90 -17.18
CA GLY A 662 -10.67 8.00 -16.73
C GLY A 662 -11.61 7.82 -17.91
N LYS A 663 -12.54 6.86 -17.82
CA LYS A 663 -13.46 6.54 -18.92
C LYS A 663 -14.39 7.71 -19.29
N LYS A 664 -14.76 8.54 -18.30
CA LYS A 664 -15.70 9.66 -18.47
C LYS A 664 -15.02 10.95 -18.92
N ASP A 665 -13.83 11.25 -18.42
CA ASP A 665 -13.15 12.53 -18.60
C ASP A 665 -11.86 12.47 -19.43
N GLY A 666 -11.41 11.27 -19.80
CA GLY A 666 -10.16 11.09 -20.54
C GLY A 666 -8.90 11.44 -19.76
N LYS A 667 -8.98 11.71 -18.44
CA LYS A 667 -7.85 12.21 -17.66
C LYS A 667 -7.00 11.08 -17.10
N PHE A 668 -5.70 11.33 -16.95
CA PHE A 668 -4.78 10.39 -16.31
C PHE A 668 -5.20 10.08 -14.86
N ARG A 669 -5.06 8.82 -14.47
CA ARG A 669 -5.13 8.35 -13.09
C ARG A 669 -3.96 7.39 -12.79
N PRO A 670 -3.29 7.53 -11.63
CA PRO A 670 -2.19 6.67 -11.24
C PRO A 670 -2.72 5.30 -10.79
N GLY A 671 -3.13 4.47 -11.75
CA GLY A 671 -3.47 3.06 -11.53
C GLY A 671 -4.62 2.75 -10.59
N TYR A 672 -4.59 1.54 -10.05
CA TYR A 672 -5.53 1.09 -9.00
C TYR A 672 -5.10 1.65 -7.64
N PHE A 673 -6.06 1.71 -6.71
CA PHE A 673 -5.85 2.02 -5.29
C PHE A 673 -4.84 3.15 -5.05
N HIS A 674 -5.05 4.33 -5.64
CA HIS A 674 -4.20 5.53 -5.39
C HIS A 674 -2.71 5.35 -5.66
N GLY A 675 -2.34 4.90 -6.84
CA GLY A 675 -0.93 4.83 -7.22
C GLY A 675 -0.21 3.60 -6.72
N THR A 676 -0.83 2.70 -5.95
CA THR A 676 -0.20 1.41 -5.53
C THR A 676 0.39 0.64 -6.71
N ALA A 677 -0.21 0.76 -7.90
CA ALA A 677 0.20 0.08 -9.13
C ALA A 677 1.04 0.97 -10.08
N ALA A 678 1.33 2.21 -9.70
CA ALA A 678 1.98 3.22 -10.53
C ALA A 678 2.97 4.03 -9.68
N VAL A 679 4.21 3.57 -9.62
CA VAL A 679 5.37 4.29 -9.01
C VAL A 679 6.27 4.91 -10.06
N TYR A 680 5.97 4.65 -11.33
CA TYR A 680 6.36 5.45 -12.48
C TYR A 680 5.13 6.11 -13.09
N TYR A 681 5.35 7.24 -13.73
CA TYR A 681 4.36 8.01 -14.47
C TYR A 681 4.62 7.94 -15.97
N PRO A 682 3.60 8.16 -16.81
CA PRO A 682 3.76 8.16 -18.25
C PRO A 682 4.82 9.16 -18.73
N PRO A 683 5.53 8.87 -19.84
CA PRO A 683 6.56 9.76 -20.36
C PRO A 683 6.12 11.18 -20.68
N GLU A 684 4.85 11.39 -21.03
CA GLU A 684 4.29 12.72 -21.29
C GLU A 684 4.27 13.66 -20.08
N PHE A 685 4.50 13.14 -18.86
CA PHE A 685 4.72 13.98 -17.68
C PHE A 685 6.15 14.53 -17.59
N GLY A 686 7.05 14.08 -18.47
CA GLY A 686 8.45 14.49 -18.57
C GLY A 686 8.83 14.94 -19.97
N THR A 687 10.13 15.00 -20.27
CA THR A 687 10.67 15.57 -21.51
C THR A 687 11.38 14.57 -22.43
N SER A 688 11.58 13.33 -21.99
CA SER A 688 12.55 12.42 -22.61
C SER A 688 11.95 11.16 -23.23
N GLY A 689 10.62 11.00 -23.25
CA GLY A 689 10.00 9.75 -23.71
C GLY A 689 10.25 8.55 -22.79
N VAL A 690 10.90 8.76 -21.63
CA VAL A 690 11.16 7.77 -20.58
C VAL A 690 10.08 7.87 -19.50
N PRO A 691 9.66 6.74 -18.88
CA PRO A 691 8.80 6.78 -17.70
C PRO A 691 9.36 7.69 -16.60
N VAL A 692 8.48 8.50 -16.00
CA VAL A 692 8.85 9.51 -15.01
C VAL A 692 8.81 8.91 -13.61
N ARG A 693 9.88 9.08 -12.82
CA ARG A 693 9.98 8.53 -11.46
C ARG A 693 8.97 9.21 -10.51
N SER A 694 8.54 8.48 -9.48
CA SER A 694 7.78 9.03 -8.34
C SER A 694 8.68 9.35 -7.14
N MET A 695 8.22 10.22 -6.23
CA MET A 695 8.87 10.40 -4.92
C MET A 695 8.84 9.11 -4.09
N ARG A 696 7.75 8.35 -4.15
CA ARG A 696 7.65 7.02 -3.51
C ARG A 696 8.76 6.06 -3.95
N LEU A 697 9.12 6.07 -5.24
CA LEU A 697 10.22 5.27 -5.78
C LEU A 697 11.59 5.74 -5.29
N ILE A 698 11.79 7.06 -5.17
CA ILE A 698 13.02 7.64 -4.60
C ILE A 698 13.20 7.22 -3.14
N ASN A 699 12.11 7.24 -2.36
CA ASN A 699 12.14 6.78 -0.98
C ASN A 699 12.47 5.29 -0.87
N CYS A 700 11.88 4.42 -1.70
CA CYS A 700 12.28 3.01 -1.76
C CYS A 700 13.75 2.82 -2.15
N THR A 701 14.25 3.59 -3.11
CA THR A 701 15.67 3.56 -3.51
C THR A 701 16.60 3.87 -2.33
N GLN A 702 16.24 4.88 -1.52
CA GLN A 702 16.94 5.19 -0.30
C GLN A 702 16.91 4.05 0.72
N GLY A 703 15.79 3.33 0.82
CA GLY A 703 15.69 2.13 1.64
C GLY A 703 16.63 1.00 1.20
N ILE A 704 16.81 0.83 -0.12
CA ILE A 704 17.74 -0.17 -0.69
C ILE A 704 19.19 0.21 -0.34
N ILE A 705 19.52 1.50 -0.43
CA ILE A 705 20.81 2.02 0.04
C ILE A 705 21.00 1.75 1.53
N ASP A 706 20.01 2.04 2.36
CA ASP A 706 20.05 1.80 3.80
C ASP A 706 20.30 0.31 4.09
N PHE A 707 19.61 -0.58 3.38
CA PHE A 707 19.79 -2.02 3.46
C PHE A 707 21.22 -2.46 3.14
N ASP A 708 21.77 -2.04 1.99
CA ASP A 708 23.11 -2.46 1.57
C ASP A 708 24.20 -1.93 2.51
N SER A 709 23.97 -0.75 3.08
CA SER A 709 24.87 -0.14 4.06
C SER A 709 24.89 -0.93 5.36
N VAL A 710 23.72 -1.32 5.86
CA VAL A 710 23.60 -2.20 7.04
C VAL A 710 24.22 -3.57 6.76
N ASP A 711 23.96 -4.15 5.58
CA ASP A 711 24.54 -5.44 5.16
C ASP A 711 26.07 -5.40 5.15
N MET A 712 26.66 -4.31 4.65
CA MET A 712 28.09 -4.09 4.66
C MET A 712 28.65 -3.93 6.09
N LEU A 713 27.99 -3.12 6.92
CA LEU A 713 28.40 -2.89 8.30
C LEU A 713 28.38 -4.19 9.11
N GLU A 714 27.34 -5.01 8.99
CA GLU A 714 27.25 -6.29 9.68
C GLU A 714 28.37 -7.26 9.28
N ARG A 715 28.77 -7.30 8.00
CA ARG A 715 29.91 -8.11 7.54
C ARG A 715 31.22 -7.64 8.14
N LEU A 716 31.43 -6.33 8.23
CA LEU A 716 32.62 -5.75 8.85
C LEU A 716 32.65 -6.02 10.36
N ILE A 717 31.51 -5.91 11.05
CA ILE A 717 31.39 -6.29 12.47
C ILE A 717 31.71 -7.78 12.65
N ALA A 718 31.16 -8.66 11.81
CA ALA A 718 31.40 -10.10 11.88
C ALA A 718 32.86 -10.47 11.62
N ALA A 719 33.58 -9.70 10.80
CA ALA A 719 35.01 -9.85 10.57
C ALA A 719 35.86 -9.30 11.74
N ASP A 720 35.30 -8.46 12.61
CA ASP A 720 36.01 -7.78 13.71
C ASP A 720 35.19 -7.70 15.04
N PRO A 721 34.61 -8.80 15.54
CA PRO A 721 33.62 -8.74 16.63
C PRO A 721 34.24 -8.42 18.01
N GLY A 722 35.54 -8.63 18.16
CA GLY A 722 36.24 -8.55 19.45
C GLY A 722 36.74 -7.16 19.82
N THR A 723 36.89 -6.25 18.86
CA THR A 723 37.51 -4.95 19.13
C THR A 723 36.53 -3.88 19.57
N ALA A 724 37.06 -2.82 20.20
CA ALA A 724 36.23 -1.71 20.68
C ALA A 724 35.41 -1.07 19.55
N VAL A 725 35.97 -0.99 18.33
CA VAL A 725 35.27 -0.46 17.15
C VAL A 725 34.14 -1.39 16.71
N GLY A 726 34.40 -2.69 16.59
CA GLY A 726 33.38 -3.68 16.22
C GLY A 726 32.23 -3.74 17.22
N LYS A 727 32.53 -3.70 18.53
CA LYS A 727 31.51 -3.67 19.59
C LYS A 727 30.67 -2.40 19.55
N GLU A 728 31.30 -1.23 19.42
CA GLU A 728 30.59 0.05 19.32
C GLU A 728 29.68 0.09 18.07
N ALA A 729 30.16 -0.43 16.94
CA ALA A 729 29.36 -0.52 15.73
C ALA A 729 28.15 -1.46 15.88
N ALA A 730 28.34 -2.62 16.53
CA ALA A 730 27.26 -3.57 16.82
C ALA A 730 26.21 -2.98 17.77
N GLU A 731 26.63 -2.33 18.84
CA GLU A 731 25.76 -1.66 19.81
C GLU A 731 24.94 -0.54 19.15
N TYR A 732 25.60 0.30 18.33
CA TYR A 732 24.91 1.34 17.57
C TYR A 732 23.85 0.75 16.66
N LEU A 733 24.22 -0.23 15.83
CA LEU A 733 23.30 -0.83 14.86
C LEU A 733 22.11 -1.46 15.58
N GLN A 734 22.33 -2.21 16.66
CA GLN A 734 21.26 -2.81 17.46
C GLN A 734 20.32 -1.75 18.05
N LYS A 735 20.88 -0.69 18.64
CA LYS A 735 20.12 0.40 19.27
C LYS A 735 19.26 1.14 18.26
N GLU A 736 19.84 1.59 17.15
CA GLU A 736 19.13 2.39 16.16
C GLU A 736 18.14 1.55 15.34
N MET A 737 18.48 0.30 15.00
CA MET A 737 17.51 -0.61 14.38
C MET A 737 16.31 -0.85 15.30
N LYS A 738 16.51 -1.03 16.61
CA LYS A 738 15.40 -1.18 17.57
C LYS A 738 14.59 0.11 17.71
N LYS A 739 15.22 1.29 17.59
CA LYS A 739 14.52 2.58 17.58
C LYS A 739 13.61 2.68 16.36
N LEU A 740 14.16 2.51 15.16
CA LEU A 740 13.42 2.61 13.89
C LEU A 740 12.40 1.48 13.70
N TYR A 741 12.72 0.31 14.23
CA TYR A 741 11.90 -0.89 14.20
C TYR A 741 11.80 -1.56 15.56
N PRO A 742 10.88 -1.08 16.43
CA PRO A 742 10.60 -1.74 17.69
C PRO A 742 10.22 -3.23 17.50
N ASP A 743 9.58 -3.52 16.37
CA ASP A 743 9.24 -4.86 15.89
C ASP A 743 9.12 -4.85 14.33
N VAL A 744 8.82 -6.01 13.74
CA VAL A 744 8.74 -6.20 12.27
C VAL A 744 7.52 -5.55 11.59
N TYR A 745 6.60 -4.99 12.36
CA TYR A 745 5.36 -4.33 11.93
C TYR A 745 5.37 -2.83 12.19
N THR A 746 6.08 -2.40 13.23
CA THR A 746 6.15 -1.00 13.62
C THR A 746 7.32 -0.31 12.95
N ILE A 747 7.01 0.73 12.17
CA ILE A 747 8.00 1.62 11.57
C ILE A 747 7.92 2.95 12.32
N SER A 748 9.07 3.45 12.78
CA SER A 748 9.16 4.68 13.54
C SER A 748 10.14 5.68 12.88
N GLY A 749 10.13 6.90 13.42
CA GLY A 749 11.02 7.97 13.01
C GLY A 749 10.50 8.79 11.83
N THR A 750 11.16 9.92 11.64
CA THR A 750 10.98 10.85 10.53
C THR A 750 12.02 10.60 9.44
N SER A 751 11.89 11.18 8.25
CA SER A 751 12.94 11.11 7.23
C SER A 751 14.33 11.54 7.75
N ALA A 752 14.37 12.52 8.65
CA ALA A 752 15.62 12.95 9.29
C ALA A 752 16.22 11.89 10.23
N ASP A 753 15.41 11.15 11.00
CA ASP A 753 15.91 10.04 11.82
C ASP A 753 16.60 8.98 10.94
N TRP A 754 16.02 8.71 9.78
CA TRP A 754 16.53 7.75 8.82
C TRP A 754 17.83 8.23 8.13
N ASP A 755 17.95 9.52 7.84
CA ASP A 755 19.20 10.11 7.32
C ASP A 755 20.32 10.09 8.37
N LEU A 756 19.99 10.39 9.62
CA LEU A 756 20.92 10.28 10.75
C LEU A 756 21.38 8.82 10.98
N PHE A 757 20.47 7.86 10.84
CA PHE A 757 20.79 6.44 10.89
C PHE A 757 21.80 6.05 9.78
N ARG A 758 21.50 6.38 8.52
CA ARG A 758 22.42 6.10 7.39
C ARG A 758 23.79 6.72 7.62
N LYS A 759 23.83 7.99 8.03
CA LYS A 759 25.08 8.68 8.35
C LYS A 759 25.89 7.93 9.40
N GLY A 760 25.27 7.55 10.52
CA GLY A 760 25.97 6.83 11.57
C GLY A 760 26.45 5.44 11.13
N VAL A 761 25.71 4.76 10.24
CA VAL A 761 26.18 3.52 9.59
C VAL A 761 27.43 3.78 8.74
N PHE A 762 27.42 4.82 7.89
CA PHE A 762 28.56 5.18 7.04
C PHE A 762 29.83 5.51 7.82
N GLU A 763 29.72 6.32 8.88
CA GLU A 763 30.85 6.67 9.75
C GLU A 763 31.51 5.43 10.37
N ARG A 764 30.71 4.42 10.72
CA ARG A 764 31.20 3.16 11.32
C ARG A 764 31.82 2.22 10.30
N ILE A 765 31.27 2.14 9.09
CA ILE A 765 31.89 1.43 7.96
C ILE A 765 33.28 2.02 7.71
N GLU A 766 33.38 3.34 7.57
CA GLU A 766 34.64 4.02 7.32
C GLU A 766 35.67 3.78 8.45
N LYS A 767 35.22 3.82 9.71
CA LYS A 767 36.07 3.55 10.88
C LYS A 767 36.58 2.10 10.92
N LEU A 768 35.74 1.12 10.58
CA LEU A 768 36.12 -0.29 10.51
C LEU A 768 37.06 -0.59 9.34
N MET A 769 36.92 0.11 8.20
CA MET A 769 37.78 -0.09 7.03
C MET A 769 39.16 0.58 7.14
N LYS A 770 39.32 1.61 8.00
CA LYS A 770 40.61 2.30 8.22
C LYS A 770 41.54 1.59 9.21
N LYS A 771 41.01 0.60 9.93
CA LYS A 771 41.77 -0.23 10.86
C LYS A 771 42.41 -1.39 10.10
#